data_AF-A0A8B9HMC3-F1
#
_entry.id   AF-A0A8B9HMC3-F1
#
_cell.length_a   1.000
_cell.length_b   1.000
_cell.length_c   1.000
_cell.angle_alpha   90.00
_cell.angle_beta   90.00
_cell.angle_gamma   90.00
#
_symmetry.space_group_name_H-M   'P 1'
#
loop_
_entity.id
_entity.type
_entity.pdbx_description
1 polymer ?
#
loop_
_entity_poly.entity_id
_entity_poly.type
_entity_poly.pdbx_seq_one_letter_code
_entity_poly.pdbx_strand_id
1 'polypeptide(L)'
;MEYSVYDLLVSAECLPDLLQGGLKAKNVNDVFILTTFHLQSQAPTRAFRIYNPTDNSDYFDFNMNGKINKVTLRYLKSNGKMGTASFLNVPLADGHPHNVMLHFSGLTHGTPSMALYVDCRLVQIVQDLPAAFKTLPSGPNKVALKIMPTTAQDIVSDLKLVLGESVENVAELQDCTLQHGESLGESLYLVPLVADVLTEAFCEYLDGAKEKTDTAAKCGPGVCFQQSMCIETERGFQCAPCPEGYTGDGVHCADVNECQFNPCFPGVRCINTAPGFRCQSCPRGYSGAELQGVGLTFAKTHKQVCNDIDECQGLDNGGCTPNSYCHNTVGSFRCGDCKPGYTGDQIRGCSRQCGNGQTNPCDVNAECVVERDGSISCVCNIGWAGNGYVCGKDTDIDAHPDRTLQCQDANCKKDNCMFVPNSGQEDADNDGIGDTCDEDADSDGILNEKDNCWLVKNVDQKNSDGDLNGDACDNCINVDNSDQRDTDNDGLGDACDDDMDGDGLKNILDNCQRVPNTDQLDKDNDGVGDACDSCPEVPNPNQVQHFTLHYITLHYIKFDGHQNTKDNCPTIINSSQLDTDKDGLGDECDDDDDNDGILDEQDNCRLVPNKDQADENNDGVGDACTGDFDLDHVIDRIDTCPENAEVTLTDFRAYQTVVLDPEGEAQIDPNWVVLNQGMEIIQTMNSDPGLAVGYTAFSGVDFEGTFHVNTVTDDDYAGFIFGYQDSSSFYVVMWKQTEQTYWQAVPFRAVAEPGIQLKAVKSKTGPGEFLRNSLWHTGDTKEQVRLLWKDPRNVGWKDKVSYRWNLQHRPQVGYIRVRFYEGTSLVADSGVVIDTSMRGGRLGVFCFSQENIIWSNLRYRCNDTIPEDYEEYRAQHLSS
;
A
#
# COMPACT_ATOMS: atom_id res chain seq x y z
N MET A 1 35.35 -14.49 -40.27
CA MET A 1 34.65 -15.58 -39.55
C MET A 1 33.17 -15.31 -39.70
N GLU A 2 32.29 -16.30 -39.59
CA GLU A 2 30.85 -16.01 -39.60
C GLU A 2 30.44 -15.45 -38.23
N TYR A 3 30.06 -14.18 -38.18
CA TYR A 3 29.36 -13.63 -37.03
C TYR A 3 28.00 -14.30 -36.88
N SER A 4 27.41 -14.22 -35.69
CA SER A 4 26.10 -14.82 -35.43
C SER A 4 25.27 -13.82 -34.63
N VAL A 5 24.25 -13.27 -35.29
CA VAL A 5 23.18 -12.47 -34.68
C VAL A 5 22.01 -13.42 -34.43
N TYR A 6 21.53 -13.44 -33.18
CA TYR A 6 20.36 -14.23 -32.77
C TYR A 6 19.26 -13.30 -32.32
N ASP A 7 18.09 -13.38 -32.97
CA ASP A 7 16.88 -12.70 -32.55
C ASP A 7 16.23 -13.48 -31.40
N LEU A 8 16.14 -12.86 -30.22
CA LEU A 8 15.62 -13.49 -29.00
C LEU A 8 14.12 -13.25 -28.79
N LEU A 9 13.47 -12.42 -29.61
CA LEU A 9 12.01 -12.30 -29.67
C LEU A 9 11.43 -13.43 -30.52
N VAL A 10 12.07 -13.75 -31.64
CA VAL A 10 11.63 -14.79 -32.60
C VAL A 10 12.17 -16.18 -32.25
N SER A 11 13.33 -16.30 -31.58
CA SER A 11 13.98 -17.59 -31.29
C SER A 11 14.45 -17.75 -29.83
N ALA A 12 13.63 -17.34 -28.86
CA ALA A 12 13.95 -17.44 -27.43
C ALA A 12 14.37 -18.86 -26.97
N GLU A 13 13.77 -19.90 -27.56
CA GLU A 13 14.07 -21.31 -27.29
C GLU A 13 15.52 -21.73 -27.62
N CYS A 14 16.22 -20.98 -28.47
CA CYS A 14 17.61 -21.26 -28.86
C CYS A 14 18.65 -20.70 -27.88
N LEU A 15 18.26 -19.79 -26.96
CA LEU A 15 19.18 -19.18 -26.00
C LEU A 15 19.85 -20.18 -25.04
N PRO A 16 19.16 -21.20 -24.48
CA PRO A 16 19.77 -22.12 -23.51
C PRO A 16 20.94 -22.90 -24.12
N ASP A 17 20.78 -23.49 -25.30
CA ASP A 17 21.85 -24.23 -26.00
C ASP A 17 23.04 -23.32 -26.36
N LEU A 18 22.75 -22.09 -26.80
CA LEU A 18 23.76 -21.11 -27.17
C LEU A 18 24.63 -20.67 -25.97
N LEU A 19 24.01 -20.46 -24.81
CA LEU A 19 24.71 -20.07 -23.58
C LEU A 19 25.39 -21.26 -22.88
N GLN A 20 24.79 -22.46 -22.91
CA GLN A 20 25.34 -23.64 -22.24
C GLN A 20 26.48 -24.33 -23.02
N GLY A 21 26.53 -24.19 -24.35
CA GLY A 21 27.56 -24.80 -25.20
C GLY A 21 28.27 -23.85 -26.17
N GLY A 22 27.54 -22.95 -26.82
CA GLY A 22 28.03 -22.16 -27.96
C GLY A 22 29.23 -21.25 -27.65
N LEU A 23 29.13 -20.43 -26.60
CA LEU A 23 30.18 -19.47 -26.22
C LEU A 23 31.54 -20.16 -25.93
N LYS A 24 31.49 -21.28 -25.20
CA LYS A 24 32.68 -22.04 -24.77
C LYS A 24 33.30 -22.84 -25.92
N ALA A 25 32.51 -23.29 -26.88
CA ALA A 25 32.98 -23.99 -28.08
C ALA A 25 33.58 -23.04 -29.15
N LYS A 26 33.05 -21.81 -29.27
CA LYS A 26 33.52 -20.79 -30.24
C LYS A 26 34.66 -19.88 -29.71
N ASN A 27 35.07 -20.00 -28.45
CA ASN A 27 36.08 -19.14 -27.78
C ASN A 27 35.77 -17.62 -27.87
N VAL A 28 34.49 -17.26 -27.77
CA VAL A 28 34.03 -15.86 -27.92
C VAL A 28 34.45 -15.03 -26.71
N ASN A 29 35.21 -13.96 -26.94
CA ASN A 29 35.64 -13.03 -25.89
C ASN A 29 34.64 -11.89 -25.63
N ASP A 30 33.88 -11.52 -26.66
CA ASP A 30 33.04 -10.33 -26.70
C ASP A 30 31.62 -10.68 -27.14
N VAL A 31 30.64 -10.24 -26.35
CA VAL A 31 29.22 -10.58 -26.45
C VAL A 31 28.39 -9.32 -26.26
N PHE A 32 27.42 -9.09 -27.14
CA PHE A 32 26.58 -7.91 -27.12
C PHE A 32 25.12 -8.32 -26.98
N ILE A 33 24.41 -7.74 -26.01
CA ILE A 33 22.95 -7.76 -25.97
C ILE A 33 22.46 -6.39 -26.45
N LEU A 34 21.75 -6.38 -27.57
CA LEU A 34 21.08 -5.21 -28.10
C LEU A 34 19.61 -5.30 -27.72
N THR A 35 19.01 -4.21 -27.25
CA THR A 35 17.57 -4.13 -27.08
C THR A 35 17.07 -2.73 -27.39
N THR A 36 15.89 -2.66 -27.98
CA THR A 36 15.16 -1.42 -28.21
C THR A 36 13.83 -1.54 -27.48
N PHE A 37 13.50 -0.52 -26.69
CA PHE A 37 12.25 -0.46 -25.94
C PHE A 37 11.72 0.96 -25.90
N HIS A 38 10.41 1.05 -25.68
CA HIS A 38 9.64 2.28 -25.53
C HIS A 38 8.90 2.16 -24.21
N LEU A 39 9.25 3.02 -23.24
CA LEU A 39 8.66 3.06 -21.91
C LEU A 39 7.91 4.38 -21.72
N GLN A 40 6.62 4.28 -21.44
CA GLN A 40 5.78 5.39 -20.97
C GLN A 40 5.60 5.33 -19.45
N SER A 41 5.65 4.14 -18.85
CA SER A 41 5.56 3.99 -17.40
C SER A 41 6.84 4.43 -16.70
N GLN A 42 6.70 5.28 -15.69
CA GLN A 42 7.80 5.66 -14.79
C GLN A 42 8.00 4.65 -13.64
N ALA A 43 7.25 3.54 -13.62
CA ALA A 43 7.38 2.50 -12.60
C ALA A 43 8.72 1.73 -12.69
N PRO A 44 9.07 0.91 -11.67
CA PRO A 44 10.19 -0.02 -11.76
C PRO A 44 9.86 -1.22 -12.67
N THR A 45 10.30 -1.16 -13.92
CA THR A 45 10.01 -2.14 -14.98
C THR A 45 11.22 -3.02 -15.30
N ARG A 46 11.09 -4.33 -15.03
CA ARG A 46 12.03 -5.38 -15.40
C ARG A 46 11.84 -5.75 -16.88
N ALA A 47 12.72 -5.27 -17.76
CA ALA A 47 12.55 -5.46 -19.21
C ALA A 47 12.90 -6.88 -19.68
N PHE A 48 13.99 -7.47 -19.20
CA PHE A 48 14.28 -8.88 -19.40
C PHE A 48 15.15 -9.47 -18.29
N ARG A 49 15.00 -10.78 -18.07
CA ARG A 49 15.83 -11.58 -17.18
C ARG A 49 16.22 -12.92 -17.81
N ILE A 50 17.41 -13.40 -17.48
CA ILE A 50 17.84 -14.78 -17.70
C ILE A 50 17.79 -15.47 -16.34
N TYR A 51 17.01 -16.55 -16.24
CA TYR A 51 16.66 -17.18 -14.95
C TYR A 51 16.66 -18.71 -15.06
N ASN A 52 16.68 -19.41 -13.93
CA ASN A 52 16.44 -20.85 -13.88
C ASN A 52 14.93 -21.11 -13.78
N PRO A 53 14.30 -21.81 -14.73
CA PRO A 53 12.87 -22.06 -14.68
C PRO A 53 12.47 -23.15 -13.66
N THR A 54 13.42 -23.83 -12.99
CA THR A 54 13.12 -24.87 -11.98
C THR A 54 13.07 -24.36 -10.54
N ASP A 55 13.77 -23.29 -10.21
CA ASP A 55 13.79 -22.67 -8.86
C ASP A 55 13.51 -21.15 -8.89
N ASN A 56 13.15 -20.62 -10.07
CA ASN A 56 12.83 -19.22 -10.36
C ASN A 56 13.99 -18.22 -10.15
N SER A 57 15.21 -18.67 -9.82
CA SER A 57 16.34 -17.79 -9.49
C SER A 57 16.91 -17.04 -10.70
N ASP A 58 17.28 -15.77 -10.49
CA ASP A 58 17.79 -14.88 -11.54
C ASP A 58 19.31 -15.06 -11.74
N TYR A 59 19.75 -15.45 -12.94
CA TYR A 59 21.16 -15.38 -13.34
C TYR A 59 21.56 -13.96 -13.78
N PHE A 60 20.61 -13.23 -14.38
CA PHE A 60 20.79 -11.91 -14.96
C PHE A 60 19.44 -11.19 -15.00
N ASP A 61 19.40 -9.91 -14.63
CA ASP A 61 18.16 -9.13 -14.51
C ASP A 61 18.44 -7.67 -14.91
N PHE A 62 17.79 -7.21 -15.97
CA PHE A 62 17.89 -5.83 -16.46
C PHE A 62 16.58 -5.08 -16.13
N ASN A 63 16.67 -4.20 -15.13
CA ASN A 63 15.54 -3.49 -14.53
C ASN A 63 15.74 -1.97 -14.60
N MET A 64 14.69 -1.23 -14.90
CA MET A 64 14.72 0.21 -15.13
C MET A 64 13.65 0.91 -14.29
N ASN A 65 13.96 2.05 -13.72
CA ASN A 65 13.04 2.81 -12.86
C ASN A 65 13.01 4.27 -13.35
N GLY A 66 11.95 4.61 -14.06
CA GLY A 66 11.79 5.93 -14.69
C GLY A 66 11.70 7.07 -13.68
N LYS A 67 10.96 6.87 -12.57
CA LYS A 67 10.75 7.86 -11.49
C LYS A 67 12.04 8.43 -10.89
N ILE A 68 13.15 7.72 -11.02
CA ILE A 68 14.49 8.15 -10.56
C ILE A 68 15.59 8.03 -11.64
N ASN A 69 15.21 7.90 -12.92
CA ASN A 69 16.12 7.72 -14.08
C ASN A 69 17.26 6.73 -13.81
N LYS A 70 16.92 5.56 -13.26
CA LYS A 70 17.88 4.56 -12.78
C LYS A 70 17.76 3.24 -13.53
N VAL A 71 18.86 2.81 -14.13
CA VAL A 71 19.03 1.42 -14.61
C VAL A 71 19.71 0.61 -13.52
N THR A 72 19.18 -0.57 -13.22
CA THR A 72 19.73 -1.52 -12.26
C THR A 72 19.95 -2.85 -12.96
N LEU A 73 21.22 -3.24 -13.10
CA LEU A 73 21.58 -4.55 -13.63
C LEU A 73 21.98 -5.47 -12.47
N ARG A 74 21.27 -6.57 -12.27
CA ARG A 74 21.68 -7.66 -11.36
C ARG A 74 22.25 -8.83 -12.17
N TYR A 75 23.26 -9.50 -11.62
CA TYR A 75 23.95 -10.60 -12.30
C TYR A 75 24.56 -11.58 -11.29
N LEU A 76 24.56 -12.88 -11.59
CA LEU A 76 25.14 -13.89 -10.72
C LEU A 76 26.67 -13.79 -10.70
N LYS A 77 27.27 -13.78 -9.51
CA LYS A 77 28.73 -13.77 -9.33
C LYS A 77 29.33 -15.18 -9.31
N SER A 78 30.62 -15.26 -9.63
CA SER A 78 31.41 -16.50 -9.64
C SER A 78 31.55 -17.17 -8.27
N ASN A 79 31.18 -16.48 -7.19
CA ASN A 79 31.08 -17.01 -5.83
C ASN A 79 29.64 -17.38 -5.42
N GLY A 80 28.70 -17.46 -6.37
CA GLY A 80 27.30 -17.85 -6.14
C GLY A 80 26.39 -16.77 -5.56
N LYS A 81 26.90 -15.56 -5.25
CA LYS A 81 26.09 -14.44 -4.75
C LYS A 81 25.61 -13.55 -5.90
N MET A 82 24.48 -12.87 -5.76
CA MET A 82 24.07 -11.85 -6.73
C MET A 82 24.93 -10.58 -6.59
N GLY A 83 25.32 -10.04 -7.74
CA GLY A 83 25.87 -8.70 -7.91
C GLY A 83 24.82 -7.72 -8.39
N THR A 84 25.10 -6.44 -8.23
CA THR A 84 24.25 -5.36 -8.77
C THR A 84 25.13 -4.20 -9.20
N ALA A 85 24.95 -3.73 -10.42
CA ALA A 85 25.38 -2.43 -10.89
C ALA A 85 24.17 -1.49 -10.94
N SER A 86 24.40 -0.20 -10.73
CA SER A 86 23.36 0.82 -10.76
C SER A 86 23.89 2.04 -11.49
N PHE A 87 23.16 2.44 -12.52
CA PHE A 87 23.44 3.60 -13.37
C PHE A 87 22.36 4.63 -13.08
N LEU A 88 22.77 5.86 -12.76
CA LEU A 88 21.89 6.97 -12.43
C LEU A 88 21.88 7.99 -13.57
N ASN A 89 20.84 8.82 -13.62
CA ASN A 89 20.64 9.86 -14.64
C ASN A 89 20.59 9.29 -16.07
N VAL A 90 19.95 8.13 -16.23
CA VAL A 90 19.72 7.48 -17.52
C VAL A 90 18.23 7.65 -17.88
N PRO A 91 17.85 8.69 -18.66
CA PRO A 91 16.46 8.92 -19.04
C PRO A 91 16.05 7.89 -20.10
N LEU A 92 15.16 6.98 -19.69
CA LEU A 92 14.73 5.83 -20.50
C LEU A 92 13.21 5.59 -20.47
N ALA A 93 12.47 6.45 -19.78
CA ALA A 93 11.02 6.40 -19.59
C ALA A 93 10.42 7.80 -19.80
N ASP A 94 10.82 8.43 -20.92
CA ASP A 94 10.38 9.77 -21.33
C ASP A 94 9.29 9.72 -22.43
N GLY A 95 8.87 8.52 -22.84
CA GLY A 95 7.92 8.28 -23.94
C GLY A 95 8.54 8.10 -25.33
N HIS A 96 9.88 8.08 -25.47
CA HIS A 96 10.55 7.77 -26.73
C HIS A 96 11.08 6.32 -26.79
N PRO A 97 11.31 5.78 -28.01
CA PRO A 97 12.03 4.51 -28.17
C PRO A 97 13.55 4.74 -28.03
N HIS A 98 14.18 4.02 -27.10
CA HIS A 98 15.62 4.09 -26.85
C HIS A 98 16.36 2.83 -27.34
N ASN A 99 17.56 3.02 -27.89
CA ASN A 99 18.46 1.94 -28.30
C ASN A 99 19.49 1.68 -27.19
N VAL A 100 19.45 0.48 -26.60
CA VAL A 100 20.39 0.06 -25.56
C VAL A 100 21.30 -1.06 -26.06
N MET A 101 22.59 -0.93 -25.77
CA MET A 101 23.60 -1.96 -26.05
C MET A 101 24.39 -2.25 -24.77
N LEU A 102 24.38 -3.52 -24.35
CA LEU A 102 25.19 -4.06 -23.28
C LEU A 102 26.34 -4.86 -23.89
N HIS A 103 27.55 -4.29 -23.92
CA HIS A 103 28.76 -4.94 -24.41
C HIS A 103 29.51 -5.61 -23.25
N PHE A 104 29.61 -6.93 -23.27
CA PHE A 104 30.43 -7.72 -22.35
C PHE A 104 31.73 -8.11 -23.04
N SER A 105 32.86 -7.72 -22.45
CA SER A 105 34.21 -7.96 -22.98
C SER A 105 35.07 -8.74 -21.99
N GLY A 106 36.17 -9.33 -22.48
CA GLY A 106 37.15 -10.05 -21.65
C GLY A 106 36.64 -11.38 -21.10
N LEU A 107 35.62 -11.97 -21.72
CA LEU A 107 34.98 -13.19 -21.21
C LEU A 107 35.89 -14.41 -21.31
N THR A 108 36.78 -14.50 -22.29
CA THR A 108 37.78 -15.59 -22.41
C THR A 108 39.19 -15.14 -22.06
N HIS A 109 39.58 -13.91 -22.43
CA HIS A 109 40.93 -13.36 -22.24
C HIS A 109 40.87 -11.94 -21.67
N GLY A 110 41.41 -11.74 -20.46
CA GLY A 110 41.50 -10.43 -19.79
C GLY A 110 40.68 -10.34 -18.50
N THR A 111 40.50 -9.12 -18.00
CA THR A 111 39.59 -8.79 -16.90
C THR A 111 38.18 -8.56 -17.46
N PRO A 112 37.20 -9.43 -17.18
CA PRO A 112 35.84 -9.27 -17.71
C PRO A 112 35.18 -7.96 -17.25
N SER A 113 34.58 -7.24 -18.20
CA SER A 113 33.92 -5.95 -17.98
C SER A 113 32.63 -5.83 -18.80
N MET A 114 31.78 -4.87 -18.45
CA MET A 114 30.56 -4.57 -19.19
C MET A 114 30.39 -3.06 -19.37
N ALA A 115 30.15 -2.65 -20.61
CA ALA A 115 29.85 -1.28 -20.99
C ALA A 115 28.37 -1.14 -21.34
N LEU A 116 27.67 -0.22 -20.67
CA LEU A 116 26.30 0.18 -20.99
C LEU A 116 26.35 1.36 -21.97
N TYR A 117 25.76 1.18 -23.14
CA TYR A 117 25.48 2.24 -24.10
C TYR A 117 23.97 2.48 -24.18
N VAL A 118 23.59 3.76 -24.25
CA VAL A 118 22.20 4.21 -24.46
C VAL A 118 22.23 5.28 -25.54
N ASP A 119 21.38 5.12 -26.56
CA ASP A 119 21.34 5.92 -27.78
C ASP A 119 22.75 6.16 -28.35
N CYS A 120 23.52 5.06 -28.34
CA CYS A 120 24.87 4.94 -28.89
C CYS A 120 25.92 5.84 -28.21
N ARG A 121 25.60 6.37 -27.03
CA ARG A 121 26.54 7.02 -26.10
C ARG A 121 26.92 6.05 -25.00
N LEU A 122 28.20 6.00 -24.63
CA LEU A 122 28.67 5.25 -23.48
C LEU A 122 28.17 5.93 -22.19
N VAL A 123 27.36 5.22 -21.41
CA VAL A 123 26.89 5.68 -20.09
C VAL A 123 27.96 5.42 -19.04
N GLN A 124 28.40 4.16 -18.91
CA GLN A 124 29.41 3.75 -17.93
C GLN A 124 29.99 2.38 -18.28
N ILE A 125 31.26 2.16 -17.92
CA ILE A 125 31.90 0.83 -17.90
C ILE A 125 31.97 0.34 -16.45
N VAL A 126 31.55 -0.91 -16.22
CA VAL A 126 31.70 -1.64 -14.96
C VAL A 126 32.79 -2.69 -15.14
N GLN A 127 33.81 -2.63 -14.29
CA GLN A 127 34.92 -3.60 -14.25
C GLN A 127 34.66 -4.67 -13.19
N ASP A 128 35.49 -5.72 -13.17
CA ASP A 128 35.38 -6.89 -12.29
C ASP A 128 33.98 -7.54 -12.31
N LEU A 129 33.33 -7.60 -13.48
CA LEU A 129 32.18 -8.49 -13.63
C LEU A 129 32.68 -9.93 -13.61
N PRO A 130 32.32 -10.76 -12.63
CA PRO A 130 32.53 -12.20 -12.76
C PRO A 130 31.87 -12.69 -14.05
N ALA A 131 32.58 -13.54 -14.79
CA ALA A 131 32.17 -13.95 -16.13
C ALA A 131 30.85 -14.76 -16.08
N ALA A 132 29.72 -14.05 -16.19
CA ALA A 132 28.37 -14.55 -15.92
C ALA A 132 28.00 -15.81 -16.73
N PHE A 133 28.59 -15.97 -17.91
CA PHE A 133 28.39 -17.11 -18.80
C PHE A 133 29.31 -18.31 -18.54
N LYS A 134 30.20 -18.26 -17.53
CA LYS A 134 31.05 -19.42 -17.12
C LYS A 134 30.40 -20.30 -16.05
N THR A 135 29.40 -19.80 -15.33
CA THR A 135 28.74 -20.47 -14.20
C THR A 135 27.32 -20.97 -14.51
N LEU A 136 26.79 -20.73 -15.71
CA LEU A 136 25.50 -21.26 -16.12
C LEU A 136 25.52 -22.80 -16.17
N PRO A 137 24.59 -23.50 -15.50
CA PRO A 137 24.61 -24.95 -15.40
C PRO A 137 24.15 -25.61 -16.70
N SER A 138 24.95 -26.55 -17.21
CA SER A 138 24.58 -27.35 -18.39
C SER A 138 23.43 -28.33 -18.08
N GLY A 139 22.50 -28.44 -19.01
CA GLY A 139 21.33 -29.33 -18.99
C GLY A 139 20.06 -28.63 -19.51
N PRO A 140 19.15 -29.38 -20.16
CA PRO A 140 17.87 -28.84 -20.63
C PRO A 140 17.08 -28.23 -19.46
N ASN A 141 16.32 -27.18 -19.75
CA ASN A 141 15.43 -26.48 -18.81
C ASN A 141 16.11 -25.95 -17.53
N LYS A 142 17.41 -25.61 -17.56
CA LYS A 142 18.12 -24.96 -16.43
C LYS A 142 18.40 -23.47 -16.62
N VAL A 143 18.18 -22.95 -17.82
CA VAL A 143 18.39 -21.55 -18.21
C VAL A 143 17.24 -21.20 -19.14
N ALA A 144 16.55 -20.09 -18.89
CA ALA A 144 15.47 -19.58 -19.71
C ALA A 144 15.51 -18.04 -19.76
N LEU A 145 14.93 -17.46 -20.81
CA LEU A 145 14.69 -16.03 -20.93
C LEU A 145 13.25 -15.72 -20.48
N LYS A 146 13.04 -14.64 -19.73
CA LYS A 146 11.72 -14.02 -19.57
C LYS A 146 11.84 -12.53 -19.86
N ILE A 147 11.11 -12.08 -20.86
CA ILE A 147 10.97 -10.68 -21.27
C ILE A 147 9.70 -10.12 -20.58
N MET A 148 9.61 -8.81 -20.39
CA MET A 148 8.37 -8.16 -19.95
C MET A 148 7.21 -8.46 -20.91
N PRO A 149 5.96 -8.59 -20.41
CA PRO A 149 4.78 -8.55 -21.28
C PRO A 149 4.71 -7.18 -21.96
N THR A 150 4.54 -7.17 -23.29
CA THR A 150 4.28 -5.93 -24.03
C THR A 150 2.86 -5.46 -23.75
N THR A 151 2.71 -4.33 -23.08
CA THR A 151 1.40 -3.67 -22.91
C THR A 151 1.14 -2.72 -24.07
N ALA A 152 0.00 -2.03 -24.08
CA ALA A 152 -0.28 -0.98 -25.08
C ALA A 152 0.56 0.30 -24.89
N GLN A 153 1.35 0.40 -23.82
CA GLN A 153 2.11 1.59 -23.41
C GLN A 153 3.61 1.32 -23.36
N ASP A 154 4.01 0.18 -22.77
CA ASP A 154 5.40 -0.24 -22.63
C ASP A 154 5.71 -1.45 -23.53
N ILE A 155 6.67 -1.29 -24.45
CA ILE A 155 6.96 -2.26 -25.52
C ILE A 155 8.46 -2.48 -25.65
N VAL A 156 8.91 -3.75 -25.65
CA VAL A 156 10.22 -4.15 -26.17
C VAL A 156 10.05 -4.49 -27.66
N SER A 157 10.66 -3.71 -28.54
CA SER A 157 10.55 -3.87 -29.99
C SER A 157 11.69 -4.67 -30.61
N ASP A 158 12.83 -4.76 -29.92
CA ASP A 158 13.97 -5.56 -30.35
C ASP A 158 14.72 -6.17 -29.15
N LEU A 159 15.22 -7.39 -29.32
CA LEU A 159 16.15 -8.04 -28.39
C LEU A 159 17.03 -9.03 -29.17
N LYS A 160 18.30 -8.67 -29.39
CA LYS A 160 19.27 -9.46 -30.17
C LYS A 160 20.52 -9.76 -29.36
N LEU A 161 21.10 -10.93 -29.62
CA LEU A 161 22.39 -11.37 -29.08
C LEU A 161 23.39 -11.51 -30.23
N VAL A 162 24.48 -10.73 -30.18
CA VAL A 162 25.55 -10.73 -31.19
C VAL A 162 26.84 -11.27 -30.58
N LEU A 163 27.49 -12.20 -31.28
CA LEU A 163 28.69 -12.90 -30.79
C LEU A 163 29.92 -12.61 -31.67
N GLY A 164 31.00 -12.13 -31.05
CA GLY A 164 32.34 -12.10 -31.65
C GLY A 164 32.60 -11.04 -32.72
N GLU A 165 31.90 -9.91 -32.67
CA GLU A 165 32.12 -8.73 -33.53
C GLU A 165 32.81 -7.58 -32.78
N SER A 166 33.22 -6.51 -33.50
CA SER A 166 33.72 -5.28 -32.89
C SER A 166 32.59 -4.33 -32.49
N VAL A 167 32.86 -3.42 -31.54
CA VAL A 167 31.85 -2.49 -31.01
C VAL A 167 31.33 -1.56 -32.11
N GLU A 168 32.19 -1.19 -33.05
CA GLU A 168 31.86 -0.37 -34.23
C GLU A 168 30.90 -1.10 -35.16
N ASN A 169 31.21 -2.34 -35.56
CA ASN A 169 30.36 -3.16 -36.41
C ASN A 169 28.98 -3.45 -35.78
N VAL A 170 28.92 -3.54 -34.45
CA VAL A 170 27.67 -3.76 -33.71
C VAL A 170 26.85 -2.46 -33.57
N ALA A 171 27.49 -1.30 -33.47
CA ALA A 171 26.78 -0.01 -33.48
C ALA A 171 26.12 0.30 -34.84
N GLU A 172 26.72 -0.14 -35.95
CA GLU A 172 26.08 -0.07 -37.27
C GLU A 172 24.77 -0.89 -37.35
N LEU A 173 24.61 -1.95 -36.53
CA LEU A 173 23.35 -2.73 -36.44
C LEU A 173 22.22 -2.01 -35.70
N GLN A 174 22.48 -0.84 -35.09
CA GLN A 174 21.47 0.05 -34.48
C GLN A 174 21.36 1.40 -35.23
N ASP A 175 21.74 1.46 -36.52
CA ASP A 175 21.75 2.65 -37.37
C ASP A 175 22.56 3.84 -36.77
N CYS A 176 23.66 3.52 -36.07
CA CYS A 176 24.38 4.45 -35.22
C CYS A 176 25.87 4.63 -35.55
N THR A 177 26.46 5.74 -35.08
CA THR A 177 27.92 5.98 -35.10
C THR A 177 28.43 6.34 -33.70
N LEU A 178 29.43 5.60 -33.22
CA LEU A 178 30.06 5.83 -31.93
C LEU A 178 30.95 7.07 -31.94
N GLN A 179 30.90 7.88 -30.88
CA GLN A 179 31.84 8.98 -30.69
C GLN A 179 33.16 8.45 -30.11
N HIS A 180 34.24 8.49 -30.91
CA HIS A 180 35.58 8.17 -30.42
C HIS A 180 36.04 9.21 -29.38
N GLY A 181 36.28 8.76 -28.15
CA GLY A 181 36.94 9.56 -27.11
C GLY A 181 38.44 9.74 -27.39
N GLU A 182 38.99 10.87 -26.96
CA GLU A 182 40.41 11.20 -27.12
C GLU A 182 41.31 10.30 -26.24
N SER A 183 42.54 10.09 -26.70
CA SER A 183 43.51 9.23 -26.01
C SER A 183 44.05 9.87 -24.73
N LEU A 184 43.72 9.31 -23.57
CA LEU A 184 44.43 9.61 -22.32
C LEU A 184 45.79 8.89 -22.30
N GLY A 185 46.86 9.65 -22.48
CA GLY A 185 48.24 9.21 -22.25
C GLY A 185 48.57 9.09 -20.76
N GLU A 186 49.59 8.29 -20.45
CA GLU A 186 50.01 7.94 -19.08
C GLU A 186 50.41 9.16 -18.23
N SER A 187 50.15 9.09 -16.92
CA SER A 187 50.85 9.91 -15.94
C SER A 187 51.05 9.15 -14.63
N LEU A 188 52.29 9.04 -14.17
CA LEU A 188 52.64 8.46 -12.86
C LEU A 188 52.66 9.54 -11.77
N TYR A 189 52.15 9.15 -10.60
CA TYR A 189 52.45 9.67 -9.26
C TYR A 189 53.25 10.99 -9.13
N LEU A 190 52.69 11.96 -8.41
CA LEU A 190 53.01 12.11 -6.98
C LEU A 190 51.91 12.90 -6.21
N VAL A 191 51.96 12.84 -4.87
CA VAL A 191 50.93 13.36 -3.94
C VAL A 191 51.33 14.72 -3.36
N PRO A 192 50.37 15.61 -3.09
CA PRO A 192 50.52 16.64 -2.05
C PRO A 192 49.33 16.70 -1.08
N LEU A 193 49.52 16.37 0.20
CA LEU A 193 48.62 16.81 1.28
C LEU A 193 49.22 16.61 2.69
N VAL A 194 49.78 17.68 3.28
CA VAL A 194 49.80 17.97 4.73
C VAL A 194 49.82 19.50 4.88
N ALA A 195 49.11 20.04 5.87
CA ALA A 195 49.23 21.42 6.32
C ALA A 195 49.50 21.48 7.83
N ASP A 196 49.85 22.67 8.33
CA ASP A 196 50.08 23.07 9.73
C ASP A 196 51.30 22.49 10.47
N VAL A 197 52.14 23.38 11.00
CA VAL A 197 52.26 23.70 12.44
C VAL A 197 53.16 24.96 12.63
N LEU A 198 53.10 25.60 13.80
CA LEU A 198 53.53 26.97 14.09
C LEU A 198 54.98 27.13 14.65
N THR A 199 55.36 28.41 14.83
CA THR A 199 56.34 29.01 15.80
C THR A 199 57.87 28.95 15.55
N GLU A 200 58.48 30.15 15.50
CA GLU A 200 59.62 30.70 16.30
C GLU A 200 60.90 29.86 16.62
N ALA A 201 62.12 30.43 16.74
CA ALA A 201 62.69 31.77 16.48
C ALA A 201 64.25 31.79 16.66
N PHE A 202 64.94 32.87 16.21
CA PHE A 202 66.35 33.27 16.52
C PHE A 202 67.48 32.33 15.99
N CYS A 203 68.75 32.71 15.72
CA CYS A 203 69.52 33.98 15.57
C CYS A 203 70.81 33.66 14.74
N GLU A 204 71.86 34.46 14.46
CA GLU A 204 72.30 35.82 14.85
C GLU A 204 73.05 36.53 13.66
N TYR A 205 74.34 36.91 13.79
CA TYR A 205 75.09 37.78 12.85
C TYR A 205 76.63 37.65 13.03
N LEU A 206 77.45 37.78 11.96
CA LEU A 206 78.72 38.58 11.91
C LEU A 206 79.64 38.34 10.68
N ASP A 207 80.12 39.45 10.13
CA ASP A 207 81.42 39.79 9.47
C ASP A 207 82.27 38.78 8.64
N GLY A 208 82.92 39.30 7.57
CA GLY A 208 84.07 38.63 6.95
C GLY A 208 84.51 39.05 5.53
N ALA A 209 84.71 40.33 5.23
CA ALA A 209 85.06 40.77 3.86
C ALA A 209 86.50 40.43 3.42
N LYS A 210 86.67 40.01 2.15
CA LYS A 210 87.87 40.28 1.32
C LYS A 210 87.65 40.09 -0.18
N GLU A 211 88.40 40.87 -0.96
CA GLU A 211 88.27 41.00 -2.42
C GLU A 211 88.98 39.86 -3.18
N LYS A 212 88.49 39.54 -4.39
CA LYS A 212 89.28 39.81 -5.61
C LYS A 212 88.50 39.67 -6.93
N THR A 213 88.51 40.76 -7.69
CA THR A 213 88.61 40.84 -9.16
C THR A 213 87.93 39.73 -9.98
N ASP A 214 86.71 39.99 -10.45
CA ASP A 214 86.13 39.29 -11.60
C ASP A 214 86.30 40.10 -12.89
N THR A 215 86.40 39.41 -14.02
CA THR A 215 86.43 40.00 -15.37
C THR A 215 85.01 40.18 -15.88
N ALA A 216 84.66 41.40 -16.31
CA ALA A 216 83.29 41.77 -16.63
C ALA A 216 82.56 40.78 -17.59
N ALA A 217 81.62 40.04 -17.01
CA ALA A 217 80.57 39.33 -17.74
C ALA A 217 79.78 40.32 -18.61
N LYS A 218 79.34 39.88 -19.78
CA LYS A 218 78.58 40.68 -20.75
C LYS A 218 77.09 40.75 -20.40
N CYS A 219 76.58 39.81 -19.60
CA CYS A 219 75.22 39.81 -19.08
C CYS A 219 75.10 40.53 -17.72
N GLY A 220 75.12 41.88 -17.76
CA GLY A 220 74.91 42.73 -16.58
C GLY A 220 73.44 42.92 -16.17
N PRO A 221 73.17 43.43 -14.96
CA PRO A 221 71.81 43.82 -14.54
C PRO A 221 71.20 44.86 -15.48
N GLY A 222 69.95 44.65 -15.90
CA GLY A 222 69.22 45.54 -16.81
C GLY A 222 69.58 45.41 -18.30
N VAL A 223 70.38 44.40 -18.70
CA VAL A 223 70.70 44.11 -20.11
C VAL A 223 69.54 43.38 -20.83
N CYS A 224 68.76 42.59 -20.08
CA CYS A 224 67.50 41.96 -20.51
C CYS A 224 66.42 42.22 -19.46
N PHE A 225 65.14 42.06 -19.83
CA PHE A 225 63.98 42.36 -18.97
C PHE A 225 64.04 41.70 -17.59
N GLN A 226 64.53 40.45 -17.52
CA GLN A 226 65.01 39.82 -16.29
C GLN A 226 66.45 39.35 -16.49
N GLN A 227 67.28 39.41 -15.44
CA GLN A 227 68.70 39.05 -15.53
C GLN A 227 68.91 37.55 -15.86
N SER A 228 67.95 36.69 -15.48
CA SER A 228 67.85 35.27 -15.84
C SER A 228 67.66 35.00 -17.34
N MET A 229 67.22 36.00 -18.13
CA MET A 229 66.95 35.85 -19.56
C MET A 229 68.19 36.11 -20.44
N CYS A 230 69.32 36.52 -19.87
CA CYS A 230 70.48 36.94 -20.64
C CYS A 230 71.42 35.76 -20.95
N ILE A 231 71.64 35.48 -22.24
CA ILE A 231 72.53 34.44 -22.74
C ILE A 231 73.76 35.10 -23.36
N GLU A 232 74.96 34.78 -22.87
CA GLU A 232 76.20 35.27 -23.47
C GLU A 232 76.53 34.52 -24.77
N THR A 233 77.01 35.28 -25.77
CA THR A 233 77.44 34.73 -27.06
C THR A 233 78.80 35.31 -27.47
N GLU A 234 79.50 34.67 -28.40
CA GLU A 234 80.80 35.16 -28.88
C GLU A 234 80.73 36.60 -29.46
N ARG A 235 79.54 37.04 -29.91
CA ARG A 235 79.32 38.37 -30.51
C ARG A 235 78.66 39.40 -29.58
N GLY A 236 78.26 39.03 -28.36
CA GLY A 236 77.58 39.94 -27.43
C GLY A 236 76.73 39.20 -26.40
N PHE A 237 75.52 39.69 -26.18
CA PHE A 237 74.46 39.02 -25.43
C PHE A 237 73.26 38.77 -26.34
N GLN A 238 72.42 37.82 -25.97
CA GLN A 238 71.09 37.61 -26.56
C GLN A 238 70.09 37.40 -25.42
N CYS A 239 69.01 38.16 -25.43
CA CYS A 239 67.90 37.96 -24.48
C CYS A 239 67.00 36.82 -24.97
N ALA A 240 66.51 36.01 -24.03
CA ALA A 240 65.40 35.11 -24.26
C ALA A 240 64.10 35.88 -24.59
N PRO A 241 63.10 35.25 -25.20
CA PRO A 241 61.76 35.84 -25.37
C PRO A 241 61.17 36.31 -24.04
N CYS A 242 60.29 37.31 -24.08
CA CYS A 242 59.62 37.82 -22.89
C CYS A 242 58.88 36.72 -22.10
N PRO A 243 58.82 36.81 -20.75
CA PRO A 243 58.05 35.87 -19.93
C PRO A 243 56.56 35.86 -20.32
N GLU A 244 55.85 34.78 -20.00
CA GLU A 244 54.41 34.72 -20.22
C GLU A 244 53.69 35.86 -19.48
N GLY A 245 52.62 36.37 -20.10
CA GLY A 245 51.97 37.64 -19.69
C GLY A 245 52.65 38.90 -20.24
N TYR A 246 53.81 38.80 -20.90
CA TYR A 246 54.49 39.94 -21.51
C TYR A 246 54.80 39.74 -23.00
N THR A 247 54.97 40.85 -23.72
CA THR A 247 55.32 40.89 -25.15
C THR A 247 56.40 41.94 -25.44
N GLY A 248 57.32 41.67 -26.35
CA GLY A 248 58.47 42.55 -26.62
C GLY A 248 59.69 41.85 -27.23
N ASP A 249 60.85 42.50 -27.16
CA ASP A 249 62.12 42.07 -27.77
C ASP A 249 63.06 41.33 -26.81
N GLY A 250 62.62 41.05 -25.58
CA GLY A 250 63.42 40.44 -24.51
C GLY A 250 64.27 41.42 -23.69
N VAL A 251 64.47 42.65 -24.19
CA VAL A 251 65.07 43.77 -23.45
C VAL A 251 63.95 44.63 -22.84
N HIS A 252 62.97 45.01 -23.66
CA HIS A 252 61.78 45.75 -23.30
C HIS A 252 60.56 44.84 -23.47
N CYS A 253 60.03 44.35 -22.34
CA CYS A 253 58.81 43.57 -22.32
C CYS A 253 57.68 44.40 -21.70
N ALA A 254 56.55 44.52 -22.40
CA ALA A 254 55.35 45.21 -21.98
C ALA A 254 54.26 44.21 -21.59
N ASP A 255 53.40 44.60 -20.65
CA ASP A 255 52.27 43.81 -20.15
C ASP A 255 51.29 43.48 -21.30
N VAL A 256 50.86 42.23 -21.38
CA VAL A 256 49.79 41.81 -22.29
C VAL A 256 48.44 42.09 -21.62
N ASN A 257 47.44 42.50 -22.40
CA ASN A 257 46.08 42.68 -21.88
C ASN A 257 45.19 41.48 -22.25
N GLU A 258 45.29 40.39 -21.48
CA GLU A 258 44.48 39.18 -21.69
C GLU A 258 42.97 39.46 -21.62
N CYS A 259 42.53 40.46 -20.84
CA CYS A 259 41.11 40.80 -20.72
C CYS A 259 40.46 41.19 -22.07
N GLN A 260 41.23 41.61 -23.08
CA GLN A 260 40.71 41.88 -24.44
C GLN A 260 40.10 40.65 -25.13
N PHE A 261 40.42 39.43 -24.67
CA PHE A 261 39.90 38.18 -25.25
C PHE A 261 38.62 37.66 -24.57
N ASN A 262 38.08 38.39 -23.60
CA ASN A 262 36.89 38.04 -22.81
C ASN A 262 36.98 36.63 -22.17
N PRO A 263 37.95 36.41 -21.24
CA PRO A 263 38.07 35.14 -20.52
C PRO A 263 37.04 34.97 -19.39
N CYS A 264 36.41 36.05 -18.92
CA CYS A 264 35.42 35.99 -17.83
C CYS A 264 34.01 35.72 -18.34
N PHE A 265 33.14 35.26 -17.44
CA PHE A 265 31.75 34.97 -17.74
C PHE A 265 31.00 36.26 -18.14
N PRO A 266 29.99 36.23 -19.05
CA PRO A 266 29.25 37.42 -19.43
C PRO A 266 28.66 38.19 -18.23
N GLY A 267 28.99 39.47 -18.12
CA GLY A 267 28.61 40.33 -16.98
C GLY A 267 29.60 40.33 -15.82
N VAL A 268 30.53 39.36 -15.74
CA VAL A 268 31.63 39.37 -14.76
C VAL A 268 32.77 40.26 -15.24
N ARG A 269 33.32 41.07 -14.32
CA ARG A 269 34.41 42.00 -14.61
C ARG A 269 35.76 41.27 -14.69
N CYS A 270 36.45 41.46 -15.80
CA CYS A 270 37.87 41.11 -15.93
C CYS A 270 38.77 42.21 -15.36
N ILE A 271 39.88 41.81 -14.73
CA ILE A 271 40.91 42.69 -14.18
C ILE A 271 42.27 42.24 -14.73
N ASN A 272 42.93 43.08 -15.52
CA ASN A 272 44.31 42.83 -15.95
C ASN A 272 45.26 43.03 -14.78
N THR A 273 46.29 42.21 -14.70
CA THR A 273 47.37 42.26 -13.73
C THR A 273 48.70 42.18 -14.46
N ALA A 274 49.81 42.61 -13.84
CA ALA A 274 51.13 42.48 -14.43
C ALA A 274 51.95 41.49 -13.61
N PRO A 275 52.06 40.20 -14.01
CA PRO A 275 51.52 39.58 -15.24
C PRO A 275 50.03 39.15 -15.17
N GLY A 276 49.43 38.94 -16.34
CA GLY A 276 48.22 38.14 -16.54
C GLY A 276 46.86 38.82 -16.27
N PHE A 277 45.88 38.02 -15.84
CA PHE A 277 44.54 38.51 -15.51
C PHE A 277 43.88 37.70 -14.40
N ARG A 278 42.82 38.29 -13.83
CA ARG A 278 41.82 37.58 -13.02
C ARG A 278 40.41 38.07 -13.31
N CYS A 279 39.46 37.17 -13.23
CA CYS A 279 38.04 37.46 -13.17
C CYS A 279 37.63 37.72 -11.72
N GLN A 280 36.54 38.46 -11.52
CA GLN A 280 35.85 38.47 -10.23
C GLN A 280 34.98 37.21 -10.06
N SER A 281 34.43 37.01 -8.86
CA SER A 281 33.47 35.94 -8.56
C SER A 281 32.22 36.01 -9.46
N CYS A 282 31.48 34.91 -9.57
CA CYS A 282 30.25 34.82 -10.37
C CYS A 282 29.15 35.79 -9.87
N PRO A 283 28.15 36.14 -10.72
CA PRO A 283 27.01 36.96 -10.31
C PRO A 283 26.14 36.28 -9.24
N ARG A 284 25.28 37.05 -8.55
CA ARG A 284 24.22 36.45 -7.72
C ARG A 284 23.32 35.55 -8.57
N GLY A 285 22.84 34.44 -7.99
CA GLY A 285 22.16 33.36 -8.72
C GLY A 285 23.11 32.37 -9.41
N TYR A 286 24.43 32.57 -9.34
CA TYR A 286 25.42 31.70 -10.00
C TYR A 286 26.58 31.30 -9.08
N SER A 287 27.07 30.08 -9.26
CA SER A 287 28.25 29.52 -8.60
C SER A 287 29.32 29.12 -9.62
N GLY A 288 30.60 29.23 -9.26
CA GLY A 288 31.69 28.89 -10.15
C GLY A 288 33.05 29.27 -9.60
N ALA A 289 34.11 28.69 -10.14
CA ALA A 289 35.48 28.97 -9.73
C ALA A 289 35.93 30.37 -10.18
N GLU A 290 36.77 31.03 -9.38
CA GLU A 290 37.44 32.27 -9.80
C GLU A 290 38.56 31.93 -10.78
N LEU A 291 38.45 32.45 -12.02
CA LEU A 291 39.47 32.26 -13.04
C LEU A 291 40.57 33.31 -12.90
N GLN A 292 41.81 32.86 -12.73
CA GLN A 292 43.02 33.67 -12.90
C GLN A 292 44.05 32.92 -13.74
N GLY A 293 44.90 33.64 -14.46
CA GLY A 293 45.89 33.04 -15.32
C GLY A 293 46.83 34.05 -15.97
N VAL A 294 47.85 33.54 -16.64
CA VAL A 294 48.89 34.33 -17.30
C VAL A 294 49.03 33.87 -18.74
N GLY A 295 49.18 34.81 -19.67
CA GLY A 295 49.43 34.51 -21.08
C GLY A 295 48.17 34.49 -21.94
N LEU A 296 48.34 35.02 -23.15
CA LEU A 296 47.31 35.16 -24.19
C LEU A 296 46.82 33.80 -24.74
N THR A 297 47.57 32.73 -24.52
CA THR A 297 47.17 31.33 -24.75
C THR A 297 46.13 30.88 -23.72
N PHE A 298 46.45 31.01 -22.44
CA PHE A 298 45.57 30.60 -21.33
C PHE A 298 44.24 31.34 -21.37
N ALA A 299 44.25 32.66 -21.59
CA ALA A 299 43.06 33.50 -21.68
C ALA A 299 42.15 33.21 -22.90
N LYS A 300 42.61 32.40 -23.87
CA LYS A 300 41.80 31.94 -25.01
C LYS A 300 41.22 30.55 -24.81
N THR A 301 41.94 29.66 -24.11
CA THR A 301 41.54 28.27 -23.89
C THR A 301 40.72 28.09 -22.61
N HIS A 302 40.99 28.89 -21.57
CA HIS A 302 40.29 28.83 -20.29
C HIS A 302 39.34 30.01 -20.18
N LYS A 303 38.05 29.71 -19.98
CA LYS A 303 37.01 30.70 -19.71
C LYS A 303 36.33 30.39 -18.39
N GLN A 304 35.93 31.44 -17.69
CA GLN A 304 35.18 31.31 -16.44
C GLN A 304 33.79 30.77 -16.74
N VAL A 305 33.46 29.65 -16.11
CA VAL A 305 32.13 29.05 -16.14
C VAL A 305 31.42 29.41 -14.84
N CYS A 306 30.25 30.03 -14.96
CA CYS A 306 29.34 30.28 -13.86
C CYS A 306 28.08 29.45 -14.11
N ASN A 307 27.86 28.46 -13.26
CA ASN A 307 26.69 27.59 -13.29
C ASN A 307 25.56 28.22 -12.47
N ASP A 308 24.33 27.95 -12.89
CA ASP A 308 23.10 28.33 -12.18
C ASP A 308 23.09 27.76 -10.74
N ILE A 309 22.53 28.49 -9.78
CA ILE A 309 22.26 27.97 -8.43
C ILE A 309 20.78 27.62 -8.37
N ASP A 310 20.46 26.33 -8.28
CA ASP A 310 19.10 25.88 -8.02
C ASP A 310 18.72 26.13 -6.56
N GLU A 311 18.16 27.31 -6.29
CA GLU A 311 17.75 27.71 -4.94
C GLU A 311 16.61 26.83 -4.39
N CYS A 312 15.84 26.16 -5.26
CA CYS A 312 14.76 25.25 -4.87
C CYS A 312 15.28 23.93 -4.27
N GLN A 313 16.54 23.57 -4.49
CA GLN A 313 17.20 22.42 -3.84
C GLN A 313 17.78 22.74 -2.44
N GLY A 314 17.60 23.97 -1.95
CA GLY A 314 17.90 24.33 -0.56
C GLY A 314 16.89 23.74 0.43
N LEU A 315 17.32 23.59 1.69
CA LEU A 315 16.50 23.04 2.80
C LEU A 315 15.19 23.80 3.08
N ASP A 316 15.06 25.03 2.57
CA ASP A 316 13.97 25.97 2.83
C ASP A 316 13.09 26.23 1.58
N ASN A 317 13.10 25.34 0.57
CA ASN A 317 12.30 25.49 -0.67
C ASN A 317 12.57 26.83 -1.40
N GLY A 318 13.82 27.30 -1.40
CA GLY A 318 14.23 28.63 -1.89
C GLY A 318 13.82 29.82 -1.02
N GLY A 319 13.11 29.60 0.09
CA GLY A 319 12.37 30.63 0.83
C GLY A 319 10.94 30.83 0.30
N CYS A 320 10.45 29.93 -0.55
CA CYS A 320 9.04 29.86 -0.93
C CYS A 320 8.22 29.20 0.18
N THR A 321 6.95 29.62 0.29
CA THR A 321 5.99 29.12 1.30
C THR A 321 6.02 27.58 1.41
N PRO A 322 6.04 27.01 2.63
CA PRO A 322 5.90 25.57 2.84
C PRO A 322 4.69 25.02 2.08
N ASN A 323 4.86 23.86 1.45
CA ASN A 323 3.85 23.23 0.59
C ASN A 323 3.41 24.04 -0.65
N SER A 324 4.18 25.03 -1.10
CA SER A 324 4.10 25.56 -2.47
C SER A 324 5.14 24.97 -3.41
N TYR A 325 4.94 25.10 -4.72
CA TYR A 325 5.97 24.81 -5.72
C TYR A 325 7.05 25.90 -5.73
N CYS A 326 8.31 25.49 -5.81
CA CYS A 326 9.43 26.35 -6.18
C CYS A 326 9.85 25.99 -7.62
N HIS A 327 10.07 27.00 -8.46
CA HIS A 327 10.51 26.83 -9.85
C HIS A 327 11.82 27.58 -10.05
N ASN A 328 12.92 26.84 -10.20
CA ASN A 328 14.21 27.45 -10.54
C ASN A 328 14.14 28.12 -11.94
N THR A 329 14.84 29.23 -12.12
CA THR A 329 15.06 29.88 -13.42
C THR A 329 16.48 30.44 -13.50
N VAL A 330 16.96 30.70 -14.71
CA VAL A 330 18.38 31.02 -14.94
C VAL A 330 18.81 32.33 -14.24
N GLY A 331 19.51 32.18 -13.11
CA GLY A 331 19.97 33.23 -12.21
C GLY A 331 19.01 33.67 -11.10
N SER A 332 17.89 32.98 -10.89
CA SER A 332 16.90 33.23 -9.82
C SER A 332 15.76 32.20 -9.83
N PHE A 333 15.30 31.73 -8.68
CA PHE A 333 14.03 31.02 -8.54
C PHE A 333 12.78 31.94 -8.63
N ARG A 334 11.60 31.31 -8.74
CA ARG A 334 10.28 31.91 -8.43
C ARG A 334 9.40 30.91 -7.67
N CYS A 335 8.52 31.42 -6.81
CA CYS A 335 7.50 30.61 -6.14
C CYS A 335 6.24 30.50 -7.02
N GLY A 336 5.64 29.32 -7.06
CA GLY A 336 4.37 29.03 -7.73
C GLY A 336 3.23 28.83 -6.73
N ASP A 337 2.19 28.15 -7.19
CA ASP A 337 0.98 27.86 -6.42
C ASP A 337 1.21 26.79 -5.33
N CYS A 338 0.19 26.57 -4.49
CA CYS A 338 0.20 25.49 -3.50
C CYS A 338 0.20 24.10 -4.18
N LYS A 339 0.79 23.12 -3.51
CA LYS A 339 0.77 21.71 -3.94
C LYS A 339 -0.64 21.12 -3.77
N PRO A 340 -1.02 20.07 -4.53
CA PRO A 340 -2.28 19.36 -4.34
C PRO A 340 -2.55 19.00 -2.87
N GLY A 341 -3.81 19.16 -2.44
CA GLY A 341 -4.21 19.03 -1.03
C GLY A 341 -3.99 20.30 -0.18
N TYR A 342 -3.36 21.34 -0.71
CA TYR A 342 -3.16 22.63 -0.03
C TYR A 342 -3.71 23.79 -0.86
N THR A 343 -4.31 24.75 -0.18
CA THR A 343 -4.88 25.98 -0.73
C THR A 343 -4.38 27.19 0.06
N GLY A 344 -4.26 28.33 -0.61
CA GLY A 344 -3.70 29.56 -0.04
C GLY A 344 -2.83 30.32 -1.04
N ASP A 345 -1.91 31.13 -0.51
CA ASP A 345 -1.02 31.98 -1.31
C ASP A 345 0.32 32.25 -0.59
N GLN A 346 1.26 32.90 -1.28
CA GLN A 346 2.61 33.21 -0.79
C GLN A 346 2.67 34.27 0.34
N ILE A 347 1.54 34.76 0.83
CA ILE A 347 1.41 35.77 1.89
C ILE A 347 0.68 35.17 3.11
N ARG A 348 -0.33 34.33 2.87
CA ARG A 348 -1.15 33.66 3.89
C ARG A 348 -0.58 32.31 4.35
N GLY A 349 0.22 31.66 3.52
CA GLY A 349 0.58 30.25 3.69
C GLY A 349 -0.25 29.33 2.78
N CYS A 350 0.25 28.12 2.56
CA CYS A 350 -0.50 27.02 1.93
C CYS A 350 -0.97 26.06 3.04
N SER A 351 -2.27 25.97 3.26
CA SER A 351 -2.91 25.16 4.32
C SER A 351 -3.83 24.10 3.73
N ARG A 352 -4.04 22.98 4.43
CA ARG A 352 -5.14 22.06 4.12
C ARG A 352 -6.48 22.74 4.49
N GLN A 353 -7.53 22.45 3.72
CA GLN A 353 -8.92 22.82 4.04
C GLN A 353 -9.77 21.55 4.18
N CYS A 354 -10.90 21.66 4.86
CA CYS A 354 -11.95 20.63 4.91
C CYS A 354 -13.00 20.87 3.80
N GLY A 355 -13.96 19.95 3.63
CA GLY A 355 -14.99 20.06 2.59
C GLY A 355 -15.83 21.35 2.67
N ASN A 356 -16.10 21.83 3.88
CA ASN A 356 -16.79 23.11 4.15
C ASN A 356 -15.91 24.37 3.93
N GLY A 357 -14.67 24.22 3.43
CA GLY A 357 -13.74 25.33 3.17
C GLY A 357 -13.08 25.93 4.42
N GLN A 358 -13.34 25.43 5.62
CA GLN A 358 -12.62 25.84 6.83
C GLN A 358 -11.17 25.31 6.81
N THR A 359 -10.30 25.89 7.65
CA THR A 359 -8.92 25.41 7.83
C THR A 359 -8.92 24.05 8.51
N ASN A 360 -8.24 23.07 7.91
CA ASN A 360 -8.17 21.71 8.43
C ASN A 360 -7.26 21.64 9.69
N PRO A 361 -7.78 21.20 10.86
CA PRO A 361 -7.04 21.14 12.12
C PRO A 361 -6.39 19.77 12.38
N CYS A 362 -6.61 18.77 11.52
CA CYS A 362 -6.26 17.38 11.74
C CYS A 362 -4.78 17.07 11.46
N ASP A 363 -4.31 15.91 11.95
CA ASP A 363 -2.97 15.39 11.66
C ASP A 363 -2.72 15.27 10.14
N VAL A 364 -1.46 15.34 9.71
CA VAL A 364 -1.11 15.15 8.29
C VAL A 364 -1.45 13.74 7.78
N ASN A 365 -1.61 12.77 8.70
CA ASN A 365 -2.06 11.41 8.46
C ASN A 365 -3.52 11.18 8.88
N ALA A 366 -4.32 12.25 8.98
CA ALA A 366 -5.76 12.19 9.24
C ALA A 366 -6.59 12.83 8.12
N GLU A 367 -7.80 12.34 7.94
CA GLU A 367 -8.88 12.95 7.17
C GLU A 367 -9.64 13.97 8.05
N CYS A 368 -10.19 15.00 7.42
CA CYS A 368 -11.10 15.96 8.08
C CYS A 368 -12.51 15.66 7.62
N VAL A 369 -13.32 15.12 8.54
CA VAL A 369 -14.74 14.88 8.33
C VAL A 369 -15.51 16.12 8.79
N VAL A 370 -16.53 16.48 8.03
CA VAL A 370 -17.48 17.54 8.41
C VAL A 370 -18.75 16.84 8.85
N GLU A 371 -19.17 17.06 10.08
CA GLU A 371 -20.34 16.42 10.67
C GLU A 371 -21.65 17.13 10.25
N ARG A 372 -22.80 16.56 10.60
CA ARG A 372 -24.14 17.12 10.28
C ARG A 372 -24.32 18.56 10.78
N ASP A 373 -23.85 18.86 11.98
CA ASP A 373 -23.84 20.20 12.60
C ASP A 373 -22.84 21.20 11.96
N GLY A 374 -22.12 20.78 10.91
CA GLY A 374 -21.08 21.57 10.24
C GLY A 374 -19.78 21.72 11.04
N SER A 375 -19.65 21.05 12.19
CA SER A 375 -18.40 20.96 12.95
C SER A 375 -17.35 20.11 12.22
N ILE A 376 -16.16 20.03 12.81
CA ILE A 376 -15.02 19.30 12.25
C ILE A 376 -14.56 18.24 13.24
N SER A 377 -14.67 16.98 12.83
CA SER A 377 -13.96 15.87 13.43
C SER A 377 -12.73 15.50 12.58
N CYS A 378 -11.86 14.70 13.17
CA CYS A 378 -10.65 14.22 12.55
C CYS A 378 -10.56 12.72 12.76
N VAL A 379 -10.24 11.97 11.71
CA VAL A 379 -10.12 10.51 11.75
C VAL A 379 -8.76 10.13 11.20
N CYS A 380 -7.98 9.31 11.91
CA CYS A 380 -6.68 8.86 11.40
C CYS A 380 -6.87 7.96 10.16
N ASN A 381 -6.02 8.15 9.15
CA ASN A 381 -6.06 7.36 7.91
C ASN A 381 -5.66 5.91 8.19
N ILE A 382 -6.18 4.96 7.40
CA ILE A 382 -5.87 3.53 7.51
C ILE A 382 -4.36 3.25 7.66
N GLY A 383 -4.00 2.46 8.68
CA GLY A 383 -2.61 2.21 9.09
C GLY A 383 -2.00 3.29 10.00
N TRP A 384 -2.85 4.16 10.56
CA TRP A 384 -2.54 5.13 11.61
C TRP A 384 -3.68 5.16 12.66
N ALA A 385 -3.32 5.27 13.94
CA ALA A 385 -4.26 5.32 15.06
C ALA A 385 -4.04 6.57 15.93
N GLY A 386 -5.05 6.92 16.73
CA GLY A 386 -5.05 8.14 17.55
C GLY A 386 -6.39 8.86 17.52
N ASN A 387 -6.41 10.11 17.98
CA ASN A 387 -7.63 10.92 18.07
C ASN A 387 -7.86 11.85 16.86
N GLY A 388 -7.21 11.57 15.72
CA GLY A 388 -7.29 12.36 14.48
C GLY A 388 -6.56 13.71 14.50
N TYR A 389 -6.45 14.38 15.65
CA TYR A 389 -5.61 15.57 15.83
C TYR A 389 -4.13 15.22 16.03
N VAL A 390 -3.86 14.01 16.56
CA VAL A 390 -2.53 13.40 16.66
C VAL A 390 -2.65 11.95 16.21
N CYS A 391 -1.92 11.55 15.16
CA CYS A 391 -1.92 10.17 14.67
C CYS A 391 -0.53 9.51 14.78
N GLY A 392 -0.51 8.31 15.36
CA GLY A 392 0.61 7.39 15.42
C GLY A 392 0.56 6.39 14.28
N LYS A 393 1.69 5.73 14.01
CA LYS A 393 1.67 4.55 13.15
C LYS A 393 0.96 3.41 13.92
N ASP A 394 0.14 2.67 13.19
CA ASP A 394 -0.65 1.52 13.64
C ASP A 394 -0.37 0.40 12.63
N THR A 395 0.31 -0.65 13.05
CA THR A 395 0.99 -1.61 12.15
C THR A 395 0.10 -2.73 11.66
N ASP A 396 -0.78 -3.22 12.52
CA ASP A 396 -1.71 -4.32 12.35
C ASP A 396 -3.19 -3.87 12.21
N ILE A 397 -3.45 -2.56 12.27
CA ILE A 397 -4.69 -1.88 11.85
C ILE A 397 -5.90 -2.11 12.78
N ASP A 398 -5.66 -2.26 14.08
CA ASP A 398 -6.70 -2.45 15.10
C ASP A 398 -7.24 -1.13 15.72
N ALA A 399 -6.69 0.01 15.27
CA ALA A 399 -6.93 1.37 15.76
C ALA A 399 -6.30 1.76 17.11
N HIS A 400 -5.23 1.06 17.53
CA HIS A 400 -4.27 1.53 18.53
C HIS A 400 -2.86 1.67 17.93
N PRO A 401 -2.01 2.59 18.43
CA PRO A 401 -0.73 2.89 17.79
C PRO A 401 0.45 2.14 18.41
N ASP A 402 1.49 1.88 17.59
CA ASP A 402 2.77 1.23 17.94
C ASP A 402 3.46 1.82 19.21
N ARG A 403 3.06 3.02 19.61
CA ARG A 403 3.64 3.84 20.68
C ARG A 403 2.62 4.83 21.23
N THR A 404 2.68 5.10 22.53
CA THR A 404 1.88 6.13 23.20
C THR A 404 2.04 7.49 22.54
N LEU A 405 0.92 8.18 22.31
CA LEU A 405 0.83 9.49 21.69
C LEU A 405 0.64 10.61 22.71
N GLN A 406 0.63 11.87 22.26
CA GLN A 406 0.49 13.05 23.13
C GLN A 406 -0.97 13.49 23.27
N CYS A 407 -1.84 12.52 23.58
CA CYS A 407 -3.28 12.68 23.81
C CYS A 407 -3.72 11.81 25.00
N GLN A 408 -4.94 12.01 25.51
CA GLN A 408 -5.46 11.32 26.71
C GLN A 408 -6.49 10.22 26.38
N ASP A 409 -6.91 10.17 25.13
CA ASP A 409 -7.90 9.25 24.58
C ASP A 409 -7.39 7.79 24.61
N ALA A 410 -8.29 6.80 24.67
CA ALA A 410 -7.90 5.38 24.77
C ALA A 410 -7.00 4.95 23.61
N ASN A 411 -7.39 5.29 22.39
CA ASN A 411 -6.69 5.06 21.11
C ASN A 411 -5.35 5.85 20.99
N CYS A 412 -4.91 6.54 22.04
CA CYS A 412 -3.61 7.19 22.14
C CYS A 412 -2.63 6.48 23.09
N LYS A 413 -3.04 5.37 23.74
CA LYS A 413 -2.15 4.47 24.49
C LYS A 413 -1.14 3.81 23.54
N LYS A 414 -0.17 3.04 24.08
CA LYS A 414 0.55 2.07 23.24
C LYS A 414 -0.35 0.84 23.17
N ASP A 415 -0.60 0.30 21.98
CA ASP A 415 -1.22 -1.03 21.84
C ASP A 415 -0.35 -2.11 22.53
N ASN A 416 -0.92 -3.20 23.04
CA ASN A 416 -0.15 -4.23 23.77
C ASN A 416 0.40 -5.39 22.90
N CYS A 417 -0.02 -5.56 21.63
CA CYS A 417 0.42 -6.65 20.74
C CYS A 417 1.16 -6.28 19.42
N MET A 418 0.96 -5.11 18.80
CA MET A 418 1.73 -4.48 17.70
C MET A 418 1.84 -5.20 16.33
N PHE A 419 1.66 -6.52 16.28
CA PHE A 419 1.74 -7.34 15.07
C PHE A 419 0.60 -8.36 14.93
N VAL A 420 -0.36 -8.34 15.86
CA VAL A 420 -1.50 -9.26 15.99
C VAL A 420 -2.66 -8.40 16.49
N PRO A 421 -3.67 -8.10 15.64
CA PRO A 421 -4.78 -7.22 16.01
C PRO A 421 -5.48 -7.69 17.28
N ASN A 422 -5.62 -6.81 18.28
CA ASN A 422 -6.42 -7.06 19.47
C ASN A 422 -7.13 -5.77 19.92
N SER A 423 -8.12 -5.33 19.15
CA SER A 423 -8.67 -3.96 19.19
C SER A 423 -9.33 -3.53 20.51
N GLY A 424 -9.67 -4.47 21.40
CA GLY A 424 -10.12 -4.18 22.77
C GLY A 424 -8.98 -3.94 23.77
N GLN A 425 -7.76 -4.35 23.41
CA GLN A 425 -6.54 -4.38 24.22
C GLN A 425 -6.72 -5.13 25.54
N GLU A 426 -7.42 -6.26 25.50
CA GLU A 426 -7.55 -7.21 26.61
C GLU A 426 -6.15 -7.65 27.12
N ASP A 427 -6.05 -7.75 28.45
CA ASP A 427 -4.81 -7.85 29.25
C ASP A 427 -5.22 -8.39 30.65
N ALA A 428 -5.25 -9.71 30.79
CA ALA A 428 -5.86 -10.38 31.94
C ALA A 428 -5.03 -10.23 33.23
N ASP A 429 -3.69 -10.26 33.15
CA ASP A 429 -2.80 -10.18 34.31
C ASP A 429 -2.31 -8.76 34.64
N ASN A 430 -2.38 -7.83 33.67
CA ASN A 430 -1.93 -6.43 33.74
C ASN A 430 -0.40 -6.24 33.77
N ASP A 431 0.36 -7.13 33.12
CA ASP A 431 1.79 -6.97 32.77
C ASP A 431 2.00 -5.86 31.71
N GLY A 432 1.11 -5.76 30.73
CA GLY A 432 1.19 -4.83 29.60
C GLY A 432 1.56 -5.45 28.25
N ILE A 433 1.63 -6.78 28.16
CA ILE A 433 1.37 -7.58 26.95
C ILE A 433 -0.16 -7.77 26.82
N GLY A 434 -0.67 -8.17 25.65
CA GLY A 434 -2.10 -8.45 25.45
C GLY A 434 -2.40 -9.93 25.29
N ASP A 435 -3.58 -10.36 25.70
CA ASP A 435 -3.97 -11.78 25.77
C ASP A 435 -3.71 -12.53 24.45
N THR A 436 -3.99 -11.89 23.32
CA THR A 436 -3.82 -12.43 21.95
C THR A 436 -2.35 -12.64 21.52
N CYS A 437 -1.37 -12.15 22.29
CA CYS A 437 0.05 -12.25 21.98
C CYS A 437 0.96 -12.68 23.15
N ASP A 438 0.40 -13.02 24.32
CA ASP A 438 1.16 -13.64 25.41
C ASP A 438 1.33 -15.17 25.22
N GLU A 439 2.31 -15.76 25.92
CA GLU A 439 2.49 -17.21 26.04
C GLU A 439 1.84 -17.80 27.32
N ASP A 440 1.57 -16.96 28.34
CA ASP A 440 1.08 -17.27 29.71
C ASP A 440 0.17 -16.10 30.15
N ALA A 441 -0.97 -15.93 29.46
CA ALA A 441 -1.73 -14.66 29.41
C ALA A 441 -2.34 -14.22 30.75
N ASP A 442 -2.52 -15.15 31.68
CA ASP A 442 -2.89 -14.79 33.04
C ASP A 442 -1.69 -14.73 34.00
N SER A 443 -0.47 -15.19 33.68
CA SER A 443 0.66 -15.35 34.61
C SER A 443 0.34 -16.23 35.83
N ASP A 444 -0.23 -17.40 35.59
CA ASP A 444 -0.30 -18.58 36.47
C ASP A 444 1.04 -19.34 36.51
N GLY A 445 1.73 -19.41 35.37
CA GLY A 445 2.93 -20.23 35.15
C GLY A 445 2.69 -21.45 34.25
N ILE A 446 1.52 -21.54 33.60
CA ILE A 446 1.13 -22.57 32.66
C ILE A 446 0.89 -21.89 31.30
N LEU A 447 1.58 -22.39 30.26
CA LEU A 447 1.45 -21.79 28.93
C LEU A 447 0.06 -22.05 28.34
N ASN A 448 -0.55 -21.05 27.69
CA ASN A 448 -1.91 -21.06 27.15
C ASN A 448 -2.24 -22.36 26.36
N GLU A 449 -1.29 -22.88 25.56
CA GLU A 449 -1.44 -24.15 24.79
C GLU A 449 -1.56 -25.44 25.65
N LYS A 450 -1.54 -25.33 26.98
CA LYS A 450 -1.69 -26.44 27.95
C LYS A 450 -2.63 -26.10 29.10
N ASP A 451 -3.21 -24.90 29.09
CA ASP A 451 -4.05 -24.39 30.17
C ASP A 451 -5.53 -24.59 29.80
N ASN A 452 -6.32 -25.16 30.71
CA ASN A 452 -7.78 -25.25 30.56
C ASN A 452 -8.54 -24.01 31.03
N CYS A 453 -7.86 -23.01 31.61
CA CYS A 453 -8.38 -21.68 31.93
C CYS A 453 -7.34 -20.57 31.68
N TRP A 454 -6.79 -20.47 30.47
CA TRP A 454 -5.72 -19.53 30.06
C TRP A 454 -5.93 -18.01 30.32
N LEU A 455 -7.06 -17.60 30.91
CA LEU A 455 -7.38 -16.24 31.35
C LEU A 455 -7.70 -16.14 32.87
N VAL A 456 -7.70 -17.25 33.63
CA VAL A 456 -8.25 -17.35 35.00
C VAL A 456 -7.47 -18.34 35.90
N LYS A 457 -6.41 -17.83 36.52
CA LYS A 457 -5.41 -18.53 37.36
C LYS A 457 -5.87 -19.76 38.11
N ASN A 458 -5.50 -20.94 37.60
CA ASN A 458 -5.87 -22.24 38.15
C ASN A 458 -4.70 -23.26 38.15
N VAL A 459 -3.58 -22.93 38.80
CA VAL A 459 -2.34 -23.74 38.94
C VAL A 459 -2.54 -25.24 39.33
N ASP A 460 -3.72 -25.65 39.81
CA ASP A 460 -4.04 -27.07 40.06
C ASP A 460 -4.67 -27.82 38.85
N GLN A 461 -4.98 -27.10 37.77
CA GLN A 461 -5.58 -27.54 36.50
C GLN A 461 -6.77 -28.47 36.70
N LYS A 462 -7.58 -28.17 37.70
CA LYS A 462 -8.77 -28.96 38.02
C LYS A 462 -9.82 -28.80 36.92
N ASN A 463 -10.35 -29.93 36.46
CA ASN A 463 -11.49 -30.09 35.57
C ASN A 463 -12.19 -31.38 36.05
N SER A 464 -13.53 -31.41 36.03
CA SER A 464 -14.32 -32.36 36.82
C SER A 464 -15.18 -33.35 36.02
N ASP A 465 -15.62 -32.98 34.82
CA ASP A 465 -16.33 -33.84 33.86
C ASP A 465 -15.41 -34.37 32.76
N GLY A 466 -14.49 -33.55 32.25
CA GLY A 466 -13.44 -33.92 31.31
C GLY A 466 -13.40 -33.11 30.02
N ASP A 467 -14.04 -31.94 29.96
CA ASP A 467 -14.19 -31.15 28.73
C ASP A 467 -12.97 -30.22 28.45
N LEU A 468 -13.09 -29.19 27.61
CA LEU A 468 -11.98 -28.26 27.30
C LEU A 468 -11.66 -27.25 28.41
N ASN A 469 -12.57 -26.96 29.34
CA ASN A 469 -12.50 -25.86 30.29
C ASN A 469 -12.12 -26.35 31.71
N GLY A 470 -11.53 -25.49 32.53
CA GLY A 470 -11.18 -25.81 33.92
C GLY A 470 -12.23 -25.34 34.92
N ASP A 471 -12.31 -25.98 36.09
CA ASP A 471 -13.17 -25.66 37.25
C ASP A 471 -13.18 -24.18 37.70
N ALA A 472 -12.24 -23.36 37.23
CA ALA A 472 -12.07 -21.95 37.56
C ALA A 472 -12.69 -20.98 36.55
N CYS A 473 -12.94 -21.43 35.31
CA CYS A 473 -13.50 -20.65 34.20
C CYS A 473 -14.68 -21.33 33.51
N ASP A 474 -14.95 -22.59 33.85
CA ASP A 474 -16.08 -23.39 33.40
C ASP A 474 -17.38 -22.95 34.10
N ASN A 475 -18.37 -22.52 33.32
CA ASN A 475 -19.68 -22.10 33.82
C ASN A 475 -20.66 -23.25 34.12
N CYS A 476 -20.26 -24.52 33.98
CA CYS A 476 -21.08 -25.69 34.32
C CYS A 476 -20.44 -26.76 35.23
N ILE A 477 -19.11 -26.90 35.31
CA ILE A 477 -18.30 -27.64 36.32
C ILE A 477 -18.53 -29.17 36.41
N ASN A 478 -19.65 -29.70 35.93
CA ASN A 478 -20.05 -31.10 36.05
C ASN A 478 -20.84 -31.61 34.82
N VAL A 479 -20.90 -30.81 33.75
CA VAL A 479 -21.68 -31.03 32.53
C VAL A 479 -20.90 -30.44 31.34
N ASP A 480 -20.15 -31.31 30.66
CA ASP A 480 -19.41 -31.05 29.40
C ASP A 480 -20.17 -30.09 28.46
N ASN A 481 -19.64 -28.88 28.34
CA ASN A 481 -20.17 -27.79 27.54
C ASN A 481 -19.04 -26.94 26.96
N SER A 482 -18.20 -27.55 26.12
CA SER A 482 -17.00 -26.92 25.56
C SER A 482 -17.24 -25.74 24.60
N ASP A 483 -18.49 -25.28 24.41
CA ASP A 483 -18.82 -23.98 23.80
C ASP A 483 -19.11 -22.87 24.83
N GLN A 484 -19.15 -23.20 26.12
CA GLN A 484 -19.30 -22.32 27.30
C GLN A 484 -20.43 -21.28 27.18
N ARG A 485 -21.46 -21.62 26.41
CA ARG A 485 -22.56 -20.71 26.09
C ARG A 485 -23.36 -20.37 27.34
N ASP A 486 -23.69 -19.10 27.47
CA ASP A 486 -24.47 -18.49 28.54
C ASP A 486 -25.35 -17.44 27.85
N THR A 487 -26.65 -17.72 27.73
CA THR A 487 -27.55 -16.96 26.85
C THR A 487 -28.10 -15.70 27.53
N ASP A 488 -28.30 -15.68 28.86
CA ASP A 488 -28.76 -14.49 29.62
C ASP A 488 -27.62 -13.71 30.32
N ASN A 489 -26.43 -14.32 30.44
CA ASN A 489 -25.21 -13.80 31.09
C ASN A 489 -25.30 -13.72 32.63
N ASP A 490 -26.06 -14.60 33.27
CA ASP A 490 -26.09 -14.86 34.73
C ASP A 490 -24.73 -15.40 35.27
N GLY A 491 -23.98 -16.13 34.44
CA GLY A 491 -22.75 -16.84 34.81
C GLY A 491 -22.91 -18.35 34.98
N LEU A 492 -24.06 -18.92 34.62
CA LEU A 492 -24.36 -20.35 34.58
C LEU A 492 -24.63 -20.78 33.13
N GLY A 493 -23.92 -21.80 32.64
CA GLY A 493 -23.99 -22.16 31.23
C GLY A 493 -25.32 -22.83 30.80
N ASP A 494 -25.70 -22.61 29.54
CA ASP A 494 -26.83 -23.21 28.81
C ASP A 494 -27.06 -24.71 29.06
N ALA A 495 -25.98 -25.46 29.33
CA ALA A 495 -25.98 -26.92 29.50
C ALA A 495 -26.36 -27.38 30.91
N CYS A 496 -26.26 -26.51 31.91
CA CYS A 496 -26.51 -26.81 33.32
C CYS A 496 -27.54 -25.88 33.97
N ASP A 497 -27.89 -24.76 33.33
CA ASP A 497 -29.02 -23.95 33.75
C ASP A 497 -30.38 -24.58 33.37
N ASP A 498 -31.41 -24.12 34.07
CA ASP A 498 -32.75 -24.68 34.20
C ASP A 498 -33.80 -23.58 33.82
N ASP A 499 -33.37 -22.38 33.39
CA ASP A 499 -34.11 -21.12 33.09
C ASP A 499 -33.29 -20.22 32.11
N MET A 500 -32.78 -20.80 31.02
CA MET A 500 -31.51 -20.42 30.34
C MET A 500 -31.51 -19.12 29.51
N ASP A 501 -32.62 -18.40 29.45
CA ASP A 501 -32.70 -17.04 28.91
C ASP A 501 -33.12 -15.98 29.95
N GLY A 502 -33.22 -16.35 31.23
CA GLY A 502 -33.44 -15.42 32.35
C GLY A 502 -34.86 -14.85 32.46
N ASP A 503 -35.79 -15.37 31.65
CA ASP A 503 -37.20 -15.02 31.59
C ASP A 503 -37.94 -15.23 32.94
N GLY A 504 -37.55 -16.28 33.67
CA GLY A 504 -38.24 -16.77 34.87
C GLY A 504 -39.13 -17.99 34.63
N LEU A 505 -39.01 -18.61 33.46
CA LEU A 505 -39.69 -19.83 33.04
C LEU A 505 -38.66 -20.93 32.75
N LYS A 506 -38.93 -22.12 33.30
CA LYS A 506 -37.98 -23.23 33.16
C LYS A 506 -37.97 -23.78 31.74
N ASN A 507 -36.80 -24.12 31.22
CA ASN A 507 -36.59 -24.69 29.88
C ASN A 507 -37.58 -25.81 29.50
N ILE A 508 -37.99 -26.65 30.47
CA ILE A 508 -38.94 -27.77 30.29
C ILE A 508 -40.43 -27.37 30.25
N LEU A 509 -40.75 -26.12 30.53
CA LEU A 509 -42.06 -25.48 30.42
C LEU A 509 -42.11 -24.45 29.29
N ASP A 510 -40.95 -24.07 28.76
CA ASP A 510 -40.78 -22.97 27.84
C ASP A 510 -40.88 -23.39 26.36
N ASN A 511 -41.61 -22.60 25.57
CA ASN A 511 -41.75 -22.76 24.12
C ASN A 511 -40.70 -21.99 23.29
N CYS A 512 -39.87 -21.15 23.93
CA CYS A 512 -38.82 -20.33 23.32
C CYS A 512 -37.55 -20.21 24.17
N GLN A 513 -37.13 -21.29 24.84
CA GLN A 513 -35.91 -21.57 25.66
C GLN A 513 -34.59 -20.77 25.46
N ARG A 514 -34.42 -19.88 24.47
CA ARG A 514 -33.25 -19.02 24.25
C ARG A 514 -33.64 -17.59 23.81
N VAL A 515 -34.90 -17.17 24.00
CA VAL A 515 -35.48 -15.90 23.54
C VAL A 515 -36.57 -15.47 24.53
N PRO A 516 -36.28 -14.56 25.48
CA PRO A 516 -37.17 -14.26 26.61
C PRO A 516 -38.60 -13.86 26.18
N ASN A 517 -39.60 -14.65 26.57
CA ASN A 517 -40.99 -14.48 26.15
C ASN A 517 -42.01 -14.83 27.27
N THR A 518 -41.97 -14.07 28.36
CA THR A 518 -42.76 -14.29 29.59
C THR A 518 -44.29 -14.42 29.43
N ASP A 519 -44.83 -14.15 28.25
CA ASP A 519 -46.24 -14.35 27.91
C ASP A 519 -46.56 -15.75 27.33
N GLN A 520 -45.54 -16.49 26.89
CA GLN A 520 -45.57 -17.80 26.25
C GLN A 520 -46.60 -17.87 25.11
N LEU A 521 -46.66 -16.81 24.29
CA LEU A 521 -47.54 -16.79 23.14
C LEU A 521 -47.13 -17.86 22.12
N ASP A 522 -48.07 -18.72 21.74
CA ASP A 522 -47.99 -19.70 20.66
C ASP A 522 -49.32 -19.61 19.90
N LYS A 523 -49.28 -18.93 18.76
CA LYS A 523 -50.45 -18.48 18.01
C LYS A 523 -51.01 -19.53 17.05
N ASP A 524 -50.17 -20.41 16.51
CA ASP A 524 -50.56 -21.42 15.54
C ASP A 524 -50.65 -22.86 16.11
N ASN A 525 -50.11 -23.04 17.33
CA ASN A 525 -50.15 -24.22 18.19
C ASN A 525 -49.27 -25.37 17.68
N ASP A 526 -48.08 -25.04 17.16
CA ASP A 526 -47.03 -26.00 16.79
C ASP A 526 -46.18 -26.50 17.98
N GLY A 527 -46.06 -25.68 19.04
CA GLY A 527 -45.26 -25.96 20.24
C GLY A 527 -43.99 -25.12 20.40
N VAL A 528 -43.71 -24.20 19.49
CA VAL A 528 -42.68 -23.15 19.56
C VAL A 528 -43.38 -21.79 19.69
N GLY A 529 -42.82 -20.87 20.47
CA GLY A 529 -43.47 -19.57 20.73
C GLY A 529 -43.25 -18.51 19.64
N ASP A 530 -44.18 -17.56 19.55
CA ASP A 530 -44.18 -16.46 18.56
C ASP A 530 -42.87 -15.65 18.53
N ALA A 531 -42.13 -15.59 19.65
CA ALA A 531 -40.88 -14.84 19.79
C ALA A 531 -39.67 -15.49 19.11
N CYS A 532 -39.66 -16.82 18.97
CA CYS A 532 -38.55 -17.60 18.43
C CYS A 532 -38.92 -18.47 17.22
N ASP A 533 -40.22 -18.64 16.94
CA ASP A 533 -40.69 -19.34 15.76
C ASP A 533 -40.42 -18.54 14.48
N SER A 534 -39.82 -19.22 13.50
CA SER A 534 -39.57 -18.66 12.17
C SER A 534 -40.85 -18.32 11.40
N CYS A 535 -41.99 -18.94 11.71
CA CYS A 535 -43.26 -18.78 10.98
C CYS A 535 -44.54 -18.76 11.87
N PRO A 536 -44.76 -17.75 12.76
CA PRO A 536 -45.82 -17.72 13.82
C PRO A 536 -47.31 -17.70 13.40
N GLU A 537 -47.64 -18.30 12.26
CA GLU A 537 -48.97 -18.39 11.65
C GLU A 537 -49.16 -19.73 10.89
N VAL A 538 -48.14 -20.59 10.77
CA VAL A 538 -48.09 -21.75 9.84
C VAL A 538 -47.28 -22.95 10.38
N PRO A 539 -47.88 -23.89 11.15
CA PRO A 539 -47.17 -24.82 12.04
C PRO A 539 -45.98 -25.60 11.46
N ASN A 540 -44.81 -25.48 12.12
CA ASN A 540 -43.52 -26.04 11.72
C ASN A 540 -42.62 -26.51 12.91
N PRO A 541 -43.04 -27.50 13.74
CA PRO A 541 -42.48 -27.75 15.08
C PRO A 541 -41.00 -28.15 15.17
N ASN A 542 -40.33 -28.33 14.03
CA ASN A 542 -38.91 -28.67 13.95
C ASN A 542 -38.04 -27.43 13.64
N GLN A 543 -38.64 -26.24 13.42
CA GLN A 543 -38.01 -24.99 12.93
C GLN A 543 -37.18 -25.09 11.63
N VAL A 544 -37.16 -26.26 10.98
CA VAL A 544 -36.62 -26.44 9.63
C VAL A 544 -37.55 -25.74 8.63
N GLN A 545 -37.01 -24.80 7.85
CA GLN A 545 -37.69 -24.26 6.66
C GLN A 545 -37.95 -25.38 5.64
N HIS A 546 -39.09 -26.04 5.78
CA HIS A 546 -39.44 -27.17 4.92
C HIS A 546 -39.81 -26.62 3.52
N PHE A 547 -38.87 -26.72 2.58
CA PHE A 547 -38.96 -26.27 1.16
C PHE A 547 -40.20 -26.78 0.38
N THR A 548 -41.10 -27.53 1.00
CA THR A 548 -42.29 -28.16 0.40
C THR A 548 -43.53 -27.26 0.40
N LEU A 549 -43.55 -26.12 1.11
CA LEU A 549 -44.55 -25.06 0.92
C LEU A 549 -44.17 -24.03 -0.18
N HIS A 550 -42.94 -24.10 -0.70
CA HIS A 550 -42.34 -23.18 -1.67
C HIS A 550 -42.99 -23.20 -3.09
N TYR A 551 -44.15 -23.84 -3.26
CA TYR A 551 -44.87 -23.91 -4.55
C TYR A 551 -46.07 -22.96 -4.66
N ILE A 552 -46.35 -22.13 -3.64
CA ILE A 552 -47.48 -21.17 -3.65
C ILE A 552 -47.03 -19.72 -3.38
N THR A 553 -46.05 -19.48 -2.51
CA THR A 553 -45.63 -18.13 -2.07
C THR A 553 -44.51 -17.47 -2.88
N LEU A 554 -43.95 -18.17 -3.90
CA LEU A 554 -42.84 -17.73 -4.76
C LEU A 554 -43.15 -16.53 -5.71
N HIS A 555 -44.12 -15.69 -5.36
CA HIS A 555 -44.49 -14.45 -6.06
C HIS A 555 -44.45 -13.21 -5.15
N TYR A 556 -44.09 -13.38 -3.86
CA TYR A 556 -44.35 -12.42 -2.79
C TYR A 556 -43.21 -12.32 -1.75
N ILE A 557 -41.97 -12.50 -2.22
CA ILE A 557 -40.74 -12.09 -1.51
C ILE A 557 -40.15 -10.95 -2.30
N LYS A 558 -39.77 -9.87 -1.62
CA LYS A 558 -39.16 -8.69 -2.22
C LYS A 558 -37.64 -8.83 -2.27
N PHE A 559 -36.94 -7.79 -2.73
CA PHE A 559 -35.50 -7.91 -3.02
C PHE A 559 -34.63 -7.58 -1.79
N ASP A 560 -35.17 -6.84 -0.83
CA ASP A 560 -34.74 -6.56 0.55
C ASP A 560 -34.51 -7.84 1.39
N GLY A 561 -35.41 -8.81 1.28
CA GLY A 561 -35.34 -10.11 1.97
C GLY A 561 -36.63 -10.51 2.67
N HIS A 562 -37.58 -9.59 2.82
CA HIS A 562 -38.80 -9.82 3.58
C HIS A 562 -39.93 -10.41 2.71
N GLN A 563 -40.86 -11.09 3.37
CA GLN A 563 -42.08 -11.61 2.74
C GLN A 563 -43.17 -10.55 2.83
N ASN A 564 -43.94 -10.32 1.75
CA ASN A 564 -45.02 -9.32 1.68
C ASN A 564 -46.10 -9.37 2.78
N THR A 565 -46.08 -10.35 3.69
CA THR A 565 -46.97 -10.53 4.85
C THR A 565 -46.27 -10.37 6.21
N LYS A 566 -44.96 -10.16 6.20
CA LYS A 566 -44.04 -9.84 7.32
C LYS A 566 -43.11 -8.69 6.88
N ASP A 567 -43.68 -7.71 6.19
CA ASP A 567 -42.99 -6.61 5.52
C ASP A 567 -43.85 -5.37 5.77
N ASN A 568 -43.35 -4.40 6.54
CA ASN A 568 -44.09 -3.18 6.87
C ASN A 568 -44.15 -2.18 5.69
N CYS A 569 -43.25 -2.30 4.71
CA CYS A 569 -43.31 -1.53 3.46
C CYS A 569 -43.36 -2.38 2.17
N PRO A 570 -44.45 -3.15 1.91
CA PRO A 570 -44.63 -4.07 0.78
C PRO A 570 -44.41 -3.55 -0.66
N THR A 571 -44.10 -2.28 -0.85
CA THR A 571 -43.80 -1.63 -2.14
C THR A 571 -42.41 -1.00 -2.23
N ILE A 572 -41.74 -0.70 -1.11
CA ILE A 572 -40.43 -0.04 -1.06
C ILE A 572 -39.37 -1.09 -0.64
N ILE A 573 -38.14 -0.70 -0.31
CA ILE A 573 -37.00 -1.57 0.00
C ILE A 573 -36.41 -1.10 1.34
N ASN A 574 -36.90 -1.65 2.45
CA ASN A 574 -36.46 -1.29 3.80
C ASN A 574 -36.03 -2.55 4.57
N SER A 575 -34.80 -3.01 4.32
CA SER A 575 -34.31 -4.26 4.93
C SER A 575 -34.20 -4.18 6.45
N SER A 576 -34.04 -2.98 7.00
CA SER A 576 -34.07 -2.69 8.45
C SER A 576 -35.44 -2.92 9.09
N GLN A 577 -36.54 -2.73 8.35
CA GLN A 577 -37.92 -2.73 8.90
C GLN A 577 -38.09 -1.76 10.08
N LEU A 578 -37.45 -0.59 10.01
CA LEU A 578 -37.70 0.48 10.97
C LEU A 578 -39.18 0.90 10.92
N ASP A 579 -39.70 1.21 12.10
CA ASP A 579 -41.08 1.56 12.44
C ASP A 579 -40.97 2.40 13.72
N THR A 580 -40.71 3.69 13.56
CA THR A 580 -40.29 4.57 14.67
C THR A 580 -41.40 4.82 15.69
N ASP A 581 -42.63 5.08 15.26
CA ASP A 581 -43.79 5.30 16.14
C ASP A 581 -44.53 4.02 16.59
N LYS A 582 -44.33 2.91 15.87
CA LYS A 582 -44.90 1.57 16.11
C LYS A 582 -46.40 1.47 15.80
N ASP A 583 -46.85 2.20 14.76
CA ASP A 583 -48.13 2.07 14.05
C ASP A 583 -48.24 0.76 13.25
N GLY A 584 -47.12 0.29 12.67
CA GLY A 584 -47.04 -0.91 11.83
C GLY A 584 -46.96 -0.64 10.32
N LEU A 585 -46.88 0.63 9.92
CA LEU A 585 -46.16 1.05 8.72
C LEU A 585 -44.64 1.02 9.00
N GLY A 586 -43.84 1.69 8.18
CA GLY A 586 -42.40 1.78 8.39
C GLY A 586 -41.83 2.98 7.66
N ASP A 587 -40.77 3.56 8.23
CA ASP A 587 -40.33 4.92 7.93
C ASP A 587 -40.11 5.17 6.42
N GLU A 588 -39.52 4.21 5.71
CA GLU A 588 -39.31 4.25 4.25
C GLU A 588 -40.61 4.22 3.40
N CYS A 589 -41.79 4.13 4.00
CA CYS A 589 -43.08 4.19 3.33
C CYS A 589 -44.21 4.91 4.09
N ASP A 590 -43.91 5.59 5.19
CA ASP A 590 -44.83 6.57 5.79
C ASP A 590 -44.68 7.96 5.12
N ASP A 591 -45.42 8.95 5.62
CA ASP A 591 -45.23 10.39 5.36
C ASP A 591 -45.10 11.20 6.69
N ASP A 592 -45.11 10.55 7.88
CA ASP A 592 -45.27 11.12 9.25
C ASP A 592 -44.59 10.19 10.31
N ASP A 593 -43.27 9.95 10.18
CA ASP A 593 -42.46 8.88 10.87
C ASP A 593 -42.65 8.72 12.40
N ASP A 594 -43.02 9.79 13.11
CA ASP A 594 -43.15 9.83 14.57
C ASP A 594 -44.62 10.05 15.05
N ASN A 595 -45.58 9.98 14.11
CA ASN A 595 -47.01 10.30 14.26
C ASN A 595 -47.27 11.67 14.91
N ASP A 596 -46.42 12.66 14.65
CA ASP A 596 -46.59 14.01 15.18
C ASP A 596 -47.77 14.75 14.51
N GLY A 597 -48.03 14.50 13.23
CA GLY A 597 -49.00 15.24 12.41
C GLY A 597 -48.40 16.44 11.67
N ILE A 598 -47.09 16.57 11.68
CA ILE A 598 -46.28 17.23 10.65
C ILE A 598 -45.88 16.12 9.64
N LEU A 599 -45.34 16.47 8.46
CA LEU A 599 -44.91 15.46 7.48
C LEU A 599 -43.40 15.57 7.29
N ASP A 600 -42.71 14.46 7.01
CA ASP A 600 -41.23 14.38 7.01
C ASP A 600 -40.55 15.43 6.13
N GLU A 601 -41.10 15.73 4.94
CA GLU A 601 -40.59 16.78 4.03
C GLU A 601 -40.62 18.21 4.64
N GLN A 602 -41.29 18.38 5.79
CA GLN A 602 -41.51 19.64 6.50
C GLN A 602 -41.12 19.58 7.98
N ASP A 603 -40.65 18.44 8.47
CA ASP A 603 -40.26 18.26 9.88
C ASP A 603 -38.77 18.59 10.11
N ASN A 604 -38.45 19.18 11.27
CA ASN A 604 -37.08 19.43 11.70
C ASN A 604 -36.52 18.40 12.71
N CYS A 605 -37.35 17.47 13.18
CA CYS A 605 -37.01 16.32 14.03
C CYS A 605 -37.86 15.09 13.67
N ARG A 606 -37.75 14.62 12.42
CA ARG A 606 -38.52 13.51 11.82
C ARG A 606 -38.83 12.30 12.72
N LEU A 607 -37.94 11.97 13.67
CA LEU A 607 -38.04 10.78 14.53
C LEU A 607 -38.42 11.10 16.00
N VAL A 608 -38.72 12.37 16.34
CA VAL A 608 -38.84 12.85 17.74
C VAL A 608 -39.99 13.87 17.92
N PRO A 609 -41.17 13.45 18.44
CA PRO A 609 -42.42 14.22 18.38
C PRO A 609 -42.38 15.64 18.97
N ASN A 610 -42.43 16.65 18.11
CA ASN A 610 -42.18 18.05 18.47
C ASN A 610 -43.14 19.11 17.84
N LYS A 611 -44.45 18.85 17.71
CA LYS A 611 -45.59 19.72 17.24
C LYS A 611 -45.46 21.25 17.16
N ASP A 612 -44.62 21.90 17.97
CA ASP A 612 -44.33 23.34 17.88
C ASP A 612 -43.16 23.71 16.96
N GLN A 613 -42.43 22.73 16.42
CA GLN A 613 -41.35 22.85 15.43
C GLN A 613 -40.33 23.91 15.85
N ALA A 614 -39.85 23.76 17.09
CA ALA A 614 -38.92 24.67 17.72
C ALA A 614 -37.52 24.52 17.12
N ASP A 615 -36.92 25.65 16.74
CA ASP A 615 -35.55 25.80 16.26
C ASP A 615 -35.10 27.23 16.63
N GLU A 616 -34.40 27.40 17.75
CA GLU A 616 -33.89 28.70 18.19
C GLU A 616 -32.70 29.19 17.34
N ASN A 617 -32.03 28.31 16.58
CA ASN A 617 -30.70 28.56 16.02
C ASN A 617 -30.70 28.82 14.50
N ASN A 618 -31.67 28.24 13.79
CA ASN A 618 -31.99 28.29 12.37
C ASN A 618 -30.98 27.54 11.46
N ASP A 619 -30.49 26.38 11.91
CA ASP A 619 -29.71 25.42 11.10
C ASP A 619 -30.57 24.40 10.34
N GLY A 620 -31.81 24.16 10.79
CA GLY A 620 -32.77 23.23 10.16
C GLY A 620 -32.98 21.91 10.92
N VAL A 621 -32.29 21.69 12.03
CA VAL A 621 -32.59 20.61 13.00
C VAL A 621 -33.35 21.23 14.18
N GLY A 622 -34.35 20.51 14.71
CA GLY A 622 -35.15 21.04 15.81
C GLY A 622 -34.48 20.96 17.18
N ASP A 623 -34.87 21.87 18.07
CA ASP A 623 -34.37 21.95 19.46
C ASP A 623 -34.64 20.65 20.28
N ALA A 624 -35.54 19.77 19.79
CA ALA A 624 -35.93 18.52 20.43
C ALA A 624 -34.97 17.34 20.17
N CYS A 625 -34.31 17.33 19.01
CA CYS A 625 -33.45 16.24 18.51
C CYS A 625 -32.01 16.73 18.23
N THR A 626 -31.62 17.87 18.83
CA THR A 626 -30.32 18.52 18.55
C THR A 626 -29.14 17.70 19.09
N GLY A 627 -28.46 16.97 18.21
CA GLY A 627 -27.24 16.21 18.49
C GLY A 627 -27.46 14.78 19.01
N ASP A 628 -28.71 14.31 18.97
CA ASP A 628 -29.23 12.99 19.34
C ASP A 628 -30.54 12.85 18.52
N PHE A 629 -30.40 12.52 17.23
CA PHE A 629 -31.46 12.74 16.23
C PHE A 629 -32.65 11.78 16.31
N ASP A 630 -32.42 10.54 16.76
CA ASP A 630 -33.45 9.50 16.98
C ASP A 630 -33.74 9.22 18.48
N LEU A 631 -33.09 9.98 19.37
CA LEU A 631 -33.29 10.00 20.81
C LEU A 631 -32.87 8.71 21.56
N ASP A 632 -32.00 7.88 20.97
CA ASP A 632 -31.52 6.63 21.58
C ASP A 632 -30.56 6.82 22.77
N HIS A 633 -30.16 8.07 23.03
CA HIS A 633 -29.23 8.55 24.06
C HIS A 633 -27.74 8.46 23.68
N VAL A 634 -27.41 8.18 22.41
CA VAL A 634 -26.05 8.21 21.84
C VAL A 634 -25.97 9.32 20.79
N ILE A 635 -25.02 10.24 20.97
CA ILE A 635 -24.91 11.43 20.12
C ILE A 635 -24.50 11.09 18.67
N ASP A 636 -25.08 11.77 17.67
CA ASP A 636 -24.94 11.52 16.20
C ASP A 636 -23.49 11.32 15.69
N ARG A 637 -22.53 11.85 16.44
CA ARG A 637 -21.10 11.86 16.14
C ARG A 637 -20.39 10.55 16.53
N ILE A 638 -20.87 9.85 17.56
CA ILE A 638 -20.31 8.56 17.99
C ILE A 638 -21.25 7.40 17.68
N ASP A 639 -22.53 7.69 17.49
CA ASP A 639 -23.51 6.74 17.00
C ASP A 639 -23.20 6.29 15.56
N THR A 640 -23.52 5.02 15.34
CA THR A 640 -23.33 4.23 14.13
C THR A 640 -24.48 4.41 13.12
N CYS A 641 -25.69 4.78 13.56
CA CYS A 641 -26.85 4.91 12.70
C CYS A 641 -27.80 6.06 13.13
N PRO A 642 -27.47 7.36 12.92
CA PRO A 642 -28.17 8.49 13.56
C PRO A 642 -29.56 8.84 12.99
N GLU A 643 -30.27 7.83 12.53
CA GLU A 643 -31.64 7.82 12.01
C GLU A 643 -32.28 6.42 12.26
N ASN A 644 -31.87 5.73 13.34
CA ASN A 644 -32.34 4.40 13.74
C ASN A 644 -31.94 4.08 15.19
N ALA A 645 -32.85 4.40 16.13
CA ALA A 645 -32.67 4.20 17.58
C ALA A 645 -32.51 2.76 18.07
N GLU A 646 -32.51 1.76 17.17
CA GLU A 646 -32.21 0.37 17.50
C GLU A 646 -30.70 0.02 17.27
N VAL A 647 -29.87 0.95 16.76
CA VAL A 647 -28.51 0.65 16.23
C VAL A 647 -27.41 1.66 16.66
N THR A 648 -27.39 2.02 17.94
CA THR A 648 -26.34 2.83 18.63
C THR A 648 -24.86 2.63 18.17
N LEU A 649 -24.42 1.37 18.01
CA LEU A 649 -23.01 1.00 17.95
C LEU A 649 -22.77 -0.24 17.07
N THR A 650 -21.53 -0.43 16.63
CA THR A 650 -21.13 -1.71 16.02
C THR A 650 -21.00 -2.80 17.07
N ASP A 651 -21.98 -3.71 17.09
CA ASP A 651 -22.00 -4.91 17.93
C ASP A 651 -22.24 -6.17 17.08
N PHE A 652 -21.54 -7.26 17.43
CA PHE A 652 -21.69 -8.61 16.89
C PHE A 652 -21.71 -9.68 18.01
N ARG A 653 -21.85 -9.32 19.29
CA ARG A 653 -21.99 -10.28 20.42
C ARG A 653 -23.22 -11.18 20.25
N ALA A 654 -24.34 -10.59 19.80
CA ALA A 654 -25.49 -11.35 19.33
C ALA A 654 -25.30 -11.67 17.84
N TYR A 655 -25.01 -12.94 17.53
CA TYR A 655 -24.86 -13.43 16.15
C TYR A 655 -25.52 -14.80 15.93
N GLN A 656 -26.05 -14.98 14.73
CA GLN A 656 -26.50 -16.27 14.22
C GLN A 656 -25.33 -17.00 13.55
N THR A 657 -24.95 -18.18 14.07
CA THR A 657 -24.11 -19.13 13.33
C THR A 657 -24.91 -19.79 12.21
N VAL A 658 -24.37 -19.82 10.99
CA VAL A 658 -25.00 -20.47 9.83
C VAL A 658 -24.02 -21.44 9.19
N VAL A 659 -24.33 -22.73 9.24
CA VAL A 659 -23.54 -23.82 8.63
C VAL A 659 -23.96 -24.00 7.18
N LEU A 660 -23.00 -23.99 6.24
CA LEU A 660 -23.27 -24.03 4.80
C LEU A 660 -23.08 -25.42 4.16
N ASP A 661 -22.59 -26.42 4.90
CA ASP A 661 -22.57 -27.84 4.50
C ASP A 661 -22.92 -28.82 5.65
N PRO A 662 -24.16 -28.81 6.17
CA PRO A 662 -24.55 -29.63 7.32
C PRO A 662 -24.54 -31.16 7.06
N GLU A 663 -24.38 -31.59 5.81
CA GLU A 663 -24.23 -33.01 5.41
C GLU A 663 -22.77 -33.41 5.10
N GLY A 664 -21.79 -32.58 5.49
CA GLY A 664 -20.36 -32.79 5.24
C GLY A 664 -19.76 -34.04 5.89
N GLU A 665 -18.57 -34.45 5.41
CA GLU A 665 -17.78 -35.56 5.99
C GLU A 665 -16.72 -35.09 7.01
N ALA A 666 -16.52 -33.77 7.17
CA ALA A 666 -15.60 -33.21 8.16
C ALA A 666 -16.29 -33.00 9.52
N GLN A 667 -17.46 -32.33 9.52
CA GLN A 667 -18.27 -32.05 10.71
C GLN A 667 -17.47 -31.39 11.83
N ILE A 668 -16.72 -30.36 11.45
CA ILE A 668 -16.11 -29.38 12.36
C ILE A 668 -16.80 -28.06 12.08
N ASP A 669 -17.76 -27.70 12.92
CA ASP A 669 -18.39 -26.38 12.86
C ASP A 669 -17.38 -25.27 13.26
N PRO A 670 -17.54 -24.03 12.77
CA PRO A 670 -16.66 -22.95 13.17
C PRO A 670 -16.90 -22.55 14.63
N ASN A 671 -15.85 -22.57 15.44
CA ASN A 671 -15.83 -21.91 16.75
C ASN A 671 -15.55 -20.42 16.55
N TRP A 672 -16.43 -19.56 17.08
CA TRP A 672 -16.34 -18.11 17.01
C TRP A 672 -16.18 -17.54 18.43
N VAL A 673 -15.17 -16.71 18.64
CA VAL A 673 -14.93 -15.97 19.88
C VAL A 673 -15.13 -14.48 19.58
N VAL A 674 -15.91 -13.78 20.40
CA VAL A 674 -16.22 -12.35 20.21
C VAL A 674 -15.53 -11.53 21.31
N LEU A 675 -14.70 -10.56 20.90
CA LEU A 675 -13.92 -9.66 21.76
C LEU A 675 -14.29 -8.21 21.50
N ASN A 676 -13.65 -7.26 22.19
CA ASN A 676 -13.87 -5.82 22.03
C ASN A 676 -15.36 -5.41 21.99
N GLN A 677 -16.17 -5.98 22.89
CA GLN A 677 -17.61 -5.72 23.03
C GLN A 677 -18.44 -5.94 21.74
N GLY A 678 -17.97 -6.79 20.82
CA GLY A 678 -18.63 -7.04 19.53
C GLY A 678 -17.93 -6.44 18.32
N MET A 679 -16.90 -5.61 18.52
CA MET A 679 -16.10 -5.04 17.42
C MET A 679 -14.95 -5.95 16.97
N GLU A 680 -14.78 -7.14 17.55
CA GLU A 680 -13.76 -8.10 17.14
C GLU A 680 -14.29 -9.53 17.18
N ILE A 681 -13.97 -10.32 16.15
CA ILE A 681 -14.32 -11.73 16.05
C ILE A 681 -13.06 -12.52 15.71
N ILE A 682 -12.84 -13.64 16.39
CA ILE A 682 -11.80 -14.62 16.10
C ILE A 682 -12.45 -15.95 15.76
N GLN A 683 -11.93 -16.66 14.76
CA GLN A 683 -12.32 -18.03 14.43
C GLN A 683 -11.07 -18.92 14.54
N THR A 684 -11.19 -20.02 15.29
CA THR A 684 -10.03 -20.79 15.79
C THR A 684 -9.85 -22.17 15.15
N MET A 685 -10.84 -22.66 14.38
CA MET A 685 -10.91 -24.06 13.93
C MET A 685 -10.77 -24.20 12.42
N ASN A 686 -10.09 -25.23 11.94
CA ASN A 686 -10.17 -25.59 10.51
C ASN A 686 -11.54 -26.24 10.23
N SER A 687 -12.51 -25.43 9.80
CA SER A 687 -13.94 -25.76 9.82
C SER A 687 -14.57 -25.96 8.43
N ASP A 688 -15.71 -26.66 8.42
CA ASP A 688 -16.69 -26.60 7.34
C ASP A 688 -17.14 -25.14 7.07
N PRO A 689 -17.65 -24.81 5.87
CA PRO A 689 -18.00 -23.44 5.50
C PRO A 689 -19.10 -22.88 6.40
N GLY A 690 -18.84 -21.72 7.01
CA GLY A 690 -19.77 -21.13 7.97
C GLY A 690 -19.73 -19.61 8.01
N LEU A 691 -20.78 -19.06 8.62
CA LEU A 691 -20.99 -17.64 8.83
C LEU A 691 -21.27 -17.37 10.31
N ALA A 692 -20.78 -16.24 10.82
CA ALA A 692 -21.37 -15.57 11.98
C ALA A 692 -22.02 -14.28 11.48
N VAL A 693 -23.35 -14.17 11.65
CA VAL A 693 -24.19 -13.11 11.06
C VAL A 693 -24.85 -12.32 12.18
N GLY A 694 -24.60 -11.01 12.25
CA GLY A 694 -25.30 -10.14 13.21
C GLY A 694 -26.81 -10.13 12.98
N TYR A 695 -27.60 -9.77 13.99
CA TYR A 695 -29.05 -9.67 13.85
C TYR A 695 -29.52 -8.39 13.14
N THR A 696 -28.77 -7.29 13.26
CA THR A 696 -29.07 -5.99 12.63
C THR A 696 -29.08 -6.08 11.10
N ALA A 697 -30.12 -5.51 10.48
CA ALA A 697 -30.31 -5.46 9.02
C ALA A 697 -30.26 -4.01 8.52
N PHE A 698 -29.69 -3.80 7.32
CA PHE A 698 -29.41 -2.46 6.79
C PHE A 698 -30.01 -2.24 5.40
N SER A 699 -30.62 -1.06 5.18
CA SER A 699 -31.11 -0.59 3.88
C SER A 699 -30.01 0.08 3.04
N GLY A 700 -29.05 0.77 3.67
CA GLY A 700 -27.80 1.23 3.08
C GLY A 700 -26.68 1.26 4.11
N VAL A 701 -25.48 0.82 3.74
CA VAL A 701 -24.41 0.57 4.71
C VAL A 701 -23.02 0.75 4.14
N ASP A 702 -22.14 1.35 4.94
CA ASP A 702 -20.69 1.21 4.81
C ASP A 702 -20.19 0.25 5.90
N PHE A 703 -19.32 -0.71 5.56
CA PHE A 703 -18.83 -1.72 6.52
C PHE A 703 -17.35 -1.98 6.31
N GLU A 704 -16.58 -1.86 7.37
CA GLU A 704 -15.13 -2.05 7.37
C GLU A 704 -14.63 -2.82 8.59
N GLY A 705 -13.42 -3.34 8.45
CA GLY A 705 -12.80 -4.21 9.44
C GLY A 705 -11.40 -4.58 9.01
N THR A 706 -10.66 -5.18 9.94
CA THR A 706 -9.26 -5.56 9.77
C THR A 706 -9.16 -7.08 9.73
N PHE A 707 -8.84 -7.60 8.54
CA PHE A 707 -8.65 -9.02 8.28
C PHE A 707 -7.18 -9.40 8.52
N HIS A 708 -6.96 -10.39 9.36
CA HIS A 708 -5.64 -10.96 9.65
C HIS A 708 -5.76 -12.48 9.82
N VAL A 709 -4.75 -13.25 9.39
CA VAL A 709 -4.66 -14.70 9.65
C VAL A 709 -3.43 -14.93 10.53
N ASN A 710 -3.66 -15.27 11.79
CA ASN A 710 -2.64 -15.30 12.85
C ASN A 710 -1.81 -16.61 12.83
N THR A 711 -1.76 -17.29 11.69
CA THR A 711 -1.01 -18.55 11.52
C THR A 711 -0.24 -18.59 10.20
N VAL A 712 0.60 -19.61 10.06
CA VAL A 712 1.30 -20.06 8.83
C VAL A 712 0.79 -21.44 8.38
N THR A 713 -0.39 -21.85 8.89
CA THR A 713 -1.06 -23.11 8.58
C THR A 713 -2.33 -22.88 7.76
N ASP A 714 -2.58 -23.84 6.88
CA ASP A 714 -3.52 -23.75 5.77
C ASP A 714 -3.31 -22.55 4.82
N ASP A 715 -4.06 -22.51 3.72
CA ASP A 715 -3.96 -21.46 2.70
C ASP A 715 -5.31 -21.07 2.08
N ASP A 716 -6.40 -21.36 2.81
CA ASP A 716 -7.79 -21.46 2.37
C ASP A 716 -8.62 -20.15 2.52
N TYR A 717 -9.95 -20.23 2.62
CA TYR A 717 -10.86 -19.11 2.40
C TYR A 717 -11.29 -18.42 3.72
N ALA A 718 -11.14 -17.10 3.73
CA ALA A 718 -11.71 -16.21 4.73
C ALA A 718 -12.32 -14.96 4.08
N GLY A 719 -13.17 -14.23 4.79
CA GLY A 719 -13.79 -13.01 4.30
C GLY A 719 -15.01 -12.56 5.10
N PHE A 720 -15.92 -11.84 4.45
CA PHE A 720 -17.11 -11.28 5.09
C PHE A 720 -18.33 -11.30 4.16
N ILE A 721 -19.52 -11.16 4.73
CA ILE A 721 -20.79 -11.11 4.01
C ILE A 721 -21.51 -9.79 4.24
N PHE A 722 -22.42 -9.47 3.31
CA PHE A 722 -23.33 -8.33 3.44
C PHE A 722 -24.61 -8.58 2.64
N GLY A 723 -25.69 -7.88 3.02
CA GLY A 723 -27.00 -8.11 2.42
C GLY A 723 -27.49 -9.55 2.60
N TYR A 724 -27.21 -10.14 3.76
CA TYR A 724 -27.67 -11.48 4.10
C TYR A 724 -29.16 -11.47 4.44
N GLN A 725 -29.91 -12.34 3.77
CA GLN A 725 -31.35 -12.50 3.92
C GLN A 725 -31.67 -13.89 4.48
N ASP A 726 -31.12 -14.91 3.81
CA ASP A 726 -31.22 -16.32 4.19
C ASP A 726 -29.95 -17.06 3.76
N SER A 727 -29.76 -18.31 4.19
CA SER A 727 -28.57 -19.13 3.92
C SER A 727 -28.33 -19.47 2.43
N SER A 728 -29.23 -19.03 1.55
CA SER A 728 -29.20 -19.15 0.10
C SER A 728 -29.06 -17.78 -0.59
N SER A 729 -29.11 -16.67 0.14
CA SER A 729 -29.33 -15.30 -0.34
C SER A 729 -28.43 -14.28 0.38
N PHE A 730 -27.21 -14.07 -0.12
CA PHE A 730 -26.26 -13.11 0.46
C PHE A 730 -25.16 -12.71 -0.53
N TYR A 731 -24.55 -11.54 -0.34
CA TYR A 731 -23.27 -11.21 -0.98
C TYR A 731 -22.12 -11.67 -0.08
N VAL A 732 -21.04 -12.14 -0.69
CA VAL A 732 -19.82 -12.56 0.02
C VAL A 732 -18.58 -12.00 -0.67
N VAL A 733 -17.70 -11.41 0.12
CA VAL A 733 -16.32 -11.09 -0.26
C VAL A 733 -15.43 -12.12 0.39
N MET A 734 -14.71 -12.90 -0.41
CA MET A 734 -13.85 -13.98 0.06
C MET A 734 -12.47 -13.93 -0.59
N TRP A 735 -11.44 -14.35 0.15
CA TRP A 735 -10.05 -14.30 -0.26
C TRP A 735 -9.33 -15.59 0.13
N LYS A 736 -8.66 -16.22 -0.83
CA LYS A 736 -7.80 -17.39 -0.64
C LYS A 736 -6.32 -17.04 -0.89
N GLN A 737 -5.38 -17.68 -0.18
CA GLN A 737 -3.95 -17.48 -0.38
C GLN A 737 -3.41 -18.13 -1.66
N THR A 738 -3.74 -19.40 -1.96
CA THR A 738 -3.21 -20.13 -3.13
C THR A 738 -4.29 -20.60 -4.13
N GLU A 739 -3.91 -21.43 -5.13
CA GLU A 739 -4.83 -22.08 -6.06
C GLU A 739 -5.07 -23.54 -5.63
N GLN A 740 -6.32 -23.91 -5.32
CA GLN A 740 -6.67 -25.26 -4.86
C GLN A 740 -7.92 -25.82 -5.55
N THR A 741 -7.82 -27.04 -6.06
CA THR A 741 -9.01 -27.85 -6.41
C THR A 741 -9.60 -28.42 -5.13
N TYR A 742 -10.90 -28.21 -4.89
CA TYR A 742 -11.57 -28.78 -3.71
C TYR A 742 -11.51 -30.31 -3.72
N TRP A 743 -11.30 -30.94 -2.57
CA TRP A 743 -11.03 -32.39 -2.49
C TRP A 743 -12.25 -33.25 -2.85
N GLN A 744 -13.47 -32.81 -2.51
CA GLN A 744 -14.70 -33.47 -2.96
C GLN A 744 -15.07 -33.00 -4.38
N ALA A 745 -14.79 -33.82 -5.38
CA ALA A 745 -15.14 -33.55 -6.78
C ALA A 745 -16.64 -33.73 -7.12
N VAL A 746 -17.48 -33.92 -6.11
CA VAL A 746 -18.95 -34.10 -6.16
C VAL A 746 -19.56 -32.92 -5.40
N PRO A 747 -20.64 -32.28 -5.91
CA PRO A 747 -21.42 -32.61 -7.11
C PRO A 747 -20.73 -32.20 -8.42
N PHE A 748 -19.74 -31.31 -8.36
CA PHE A 748 -18.86 -30.97 -9.48
C PHE A 748 -17.47 -30.57 -8.97
N ARG A 749 -16.46 -30.65 -9.84
CA ARG A 749 -15.08 -30.26 -9.49
C ARG A 749 -14.98 -28.73 -9.36
N ALA A 750 -14.96 -28.23 -8.13
CA ALA A 750 -14.65 -26.85 -7.82
C ALA A 750 -13.13 -26.58 -7.89
N VAL A 751 -12.76 -25.40 -8.38
CA VAL A 751 -11.37 -24.90 -8.38
C VAL A 751 -11.38 -23.45 -7.88
N ALA A 752 -10.58 -23.17 -6.86
CA ALA A 752 -10.34 -21.84 -6.32
C ALA A 752 -9.04 -21.28 -6.88
N GLU A 753 -9.08 -20.04 -7.36
CA GLU A 753 -7.92 -19.21 -7.66
C GLU A 753 -7.70 -18.20 -6.52
N PRO A 754 -6.46 -17.78 -6.22
CA PRO A 754 -6.19 -16.81 -5.17
C PRO A 754 -6.59 -15.39 -5.59
N GLY A 755 -6.61 -14.49 -4.60
CA GLY A 755 -7.12 -13.13 -4.77
C GLY A 755 -8.55 -12.97 -4.30
N ILE A 756 -8.93 -11.71 -4.09
CA ILE A 756 -10.23 -11.33 -3.53
C ILE A 756 -11.31 -11.56 -4.59
N GLN A 757 -12.44 -12.13 -4.18
CA GLN A 757 -13.59 -12.46 -5.02
C GLN A 757 -14.86 -11.92 -4.36
N LEU A 758 -15.61 -11.09 -5.08
CA LEU A 758 -16.96 -10.65 -4.70
C LEU A 758 -17.98 -11.51 -5.45
N LYS A 759 -18.81 -12.24 -4.71
CA LYS A 759 -19.84 -13.14 -5.26
C LYS A 759 -21.24 -12.79 -4.76
N ALA A 760 -22.24 -13.02 -5.60
CA ALA A 760 -23.65 -13.03 -5.21
C ALA A 760 -24.12 -14.48 -5.10
N VAL A 761 -24.64 -14.86 -3.93
CA VAL A 761 -25.27 -16.15 -3.67
C VAL A 761 -26.78 -15.98 -3.81
N LYS A 762 -27.38 -16.70 -4.77
CA LYS A 762 -28.83 -16.95 -4.86
C LYS A 762 -29.01 -18.43 -5.20
N SER A 763 -28.80 -19.26 -4.20
CA SER A 763 -28.84 -20.72 -4.31
C SER A 763 -30.27 -21.23 -4.43
N LYS A 764 -30.44 -22.22 -5.31
CA LYS A 764 -31.69 -22.97 -5.47
C LYS A 764 -31.77 -24.21 -4.58
N THR A 765 -30.66 -24.66 -4.01
CA THR A 765 -30.61 -25.81 -3.09
C THR A 765 -30.58 -25.39 -1.63
N GLY A 766 -30.09 -24.19 -1.34
CA GLY A 766 -29.63 -23.83 0.00
C GLY A 766 -28.30 -24.53 0.35
N PRO A 767 -27.93 -24.54 1.65
CA PRO A 767 -26.79 -25.26 2.20
C PRO A 767 -26.66 -26.72 1.75
N GLY A 768 -25.43 -27.23 1.78
CA GLY A 768 -25.07 -28.57 1.34
C GLY A 768 -24.14 -28.58 0.12
N GLU A 769 -23.92 -29.78 -0.42
CA GLU A 769 -22.80 -30.08 -1.33
C GLU A 769 -22.70 -29.17 -2.58
N PHE A 770 -23.83 -28.69 -3.10
CA PHE A 770 -23.87 -27.80 -4.27
C PHE A 770 -23.42 -26.39 -3.93
N LEU A 771 -23.93 -25.80 -2.84
CA LEU A 771 -23.57 -24.45 -2.43
C LEU A 771 -22.11 -24.39 -1.96
N ARG A 772 -21.66 -25.38 -1.18
CA ARG A 772 -20.26 -25.56 -0.77
C ARG A 772 -19.30 -25.52 -1.96
N ASN A 773 -19.47 -26.41 -2.93
CA ASN A 773 -18.59 -26.46 -4.11
C ASN A 773 -18.70 -25.18 -4.96
N SER A 774 -19.86 -24.51 -4.97
CA SER A 774 -20.06 -23.22 -5.63
C SER A 774 -19.39 -22.03 -4.93
N LEU A 775 -19.34 -22.01 -3.60
CA LEU A 775 -18.61 -21.01 -2.83
C LEU A 775 -17.11 -21.16 -3.05
N TRP A 776 -16.59 -22.39 -3.03
CA TRP A 776 -15.19 -22.66 -3.32
C TRP A 776 -14.78 -22.24 -4.75
N HIS A 777 -15.62 -22.52 -5.74
CA HIS A 777 -15.26 -22.31 -7.13
C HIS A 777 -15.11 -20.83 -7.49
N THR A 778 -13.99 -20.46 -8.08
CA THR A 778 -13.79 -19.17 -8.74
C THR A 778 -14.49 -19.18 -10.10
N GLY A 779 -15.71 -18.65 -10.14
CA GLY A 779 -16.49 -18.46 -11.37
C GLY A 779 -17.99 -18.54 -11.13
N ASP A 780 -18.75 -18.53 -12.23
CA ASP A 780 -20.21 -18.66 -12.20
C ASP A 780 -20.65 -20.12 -12.10
N THR A 781 -21.59 -20.38 -11.19
CA THR A 781 -22.22 -21.68 -10.99
C THR A 781 -23.74 -21.52 -11.08
N LYS A 782 -24.33 -22.19 -12.08
CA LYS A 782 -25.72 -21.95 -12.50
C LYS A 782 -26.71 -22.34 -11.40
N GLU A 783 -27.63 -21.42 -11.07
CA GLU A 783 -28.65 -21.58 -10.00
C GLU A 783 -28.02 -21.75 -8.60
N GLN A 784 -26.80 -21.21 -8.39
CA GLN A 784 -26.05 -21.26 -7.13
C GLN A 784 -25.38 -19.91 -6.79
N VAL A 785 -24.23 -19.61 -7.41
CA VAL A 785 -23.37 -18.47 -7.08
C VAL A 785 -22.84 -17.81 -8.35
N ARG A 786 -22.83 -16.48 -8.41
CA ARG A 786 -22.28 -15.68 -9.52
C ARG A 786 -21.11 -14.83 -9.04
N LEU A 787 -20.02 -14.81 -9.80
CA LEU A 787 -18.86 -13.97 -9.55
C LEU A 787 -19.11 -12.57 -10.11
N LEU A 788 -19.25 -11.56 -9.24
CA LEU A 788 -19.47 -10.17 -9.66
C LEU A 788 -18.15 -9.48 -10.05
N TRP A 789 -17.11 -9.71 -9.25
CA TRP A 789 -15.77 -9.15 -9.44
C TRP A 789 -14.71 -10.06 -8.84
N LYS A 790 -13.50 -10.03 -9.41
CA LYS A 790 -12.30 -10.66 -8.87
C LYS A 790 -11.09 -9.77 -9.09
N ASP A 791 -10.19 -9.74 -8.11
CA ASP A 791 -8.92 -9.03 -8.20
C ASP A 791 -8.11 -9.50 -9.43
N PRO A 792 -7.89 -8.65 -10.46
CA PRO A 792 -7.17 -9.02 -11.66
C PRO A 792 -5.67 -9.27 -11.42
N ARG A 793 -5.15 -8.93 -10.24
CA ARG A 793 -3.76 -9.21 -9.85
C ARG A 793 -3.56 -10.67 -9.42
N ASN A 794 -4.64 -11.37 -9.02
CA ASN A 794 -4.62 -12.77 -8.58
C ASN A 794 -3.62 -13.02 -7.42
N VAL A 795 -3.62 -12.14 -6.41
CA VAL A 795 -2.68 -12.16 -5.27
C VAL A 795 -3.42 -12.58 -4.00
N GLY A 796 -3.01 -13.69 -3.39
CA GLY A 796 -3.51 -14.15 -2.10
C GLY A 796 -3.15 -13.24 -0.92
N TRP A 797 -3.80 -13.45 0.21
CA TRP A 797 -3.38 -12.88 1.50
C TRP A 797 -2.04 -13.48 1.95
N LYS A 798 -1.43 -12.90 2.99
CA LYS A 798 -0.13 -13.34 3.53
C LYS A 798 -0.27 -13.70 5.00
N ASP A 799 0.43 -14.74 5.42
CA ASP A 799 0.55 -15.17 6.83
C ASP A 799 0.91 -13.97 7.73
N LYS A 800 0.16 -13.78 8.83
CA LYS A 800 0.41 -12.73 9.84
C LYS A 800 0.61 -11.32 9.25
N VAL A 801 -0.19 -10.97 8.24
CA VAL A 801 -0.29 -9.60 7.69
C VAL A 801 -1.74 -9.13 7.79
N SER A 802 -1.94 -7.95 8.37
CA SER A 802 -3.25 -7.32 8.48
C SER A 802 -3.63 -6.52 7.23
N TYR A 803 -4.92 -6.56 6.91
CA TYR A 803 -5.53 -5.85 5.79
C TYR A 803 -6.83 -5.17 6.21
N ARG A 804 -6.96 -3.85 6.02
CA ARG A 804 -8.26 -3.18 6.19
C ARG A 804 -9.10 -3.42 4.94
N TRP A 805 -10.34 -3.89 5.09
CA TRP A 805 -11.35 -3.79 4.02
C TRP A 805 -12.28 -2.61 4.29
N ASN A 806 -12.89 -2.08 3.22
CA ASN A 806 -13.94 -1.07 3.28
C ASN A 806 -14.96 -1.37 2.17
N LEU A 807 -16.16 -1.82 2.58
CA LEU A 807 -17.34 -2.02 1.74
C LEU A 807 -18.18 -0.75 1.75
N GLN A 808 -18.72 -0.39 0.59
CA GLN A 808 -19.83 0.55 0.45
C GLN A 808 -20.95 -0.11 -0.34
N HIS A 809 -22.14 -0.20 0.25
CA HIS A 809 -23.32 -0.84 -0.34
C HIS A 809 -24.50 0.13 -0.33
N ARG A 810 -25.08 0.40 -1.51
CA ARG A 810 -26.31 1.19 -1.68
C ARG A 810 -27.36 0.38 -2.45
N PRO A 811 -28.07 -0.54 -1.77
CA PRO A 811 -29.20 -1.30 -2.28
C PRO A 811 -30.14 -0.57 -3.23
N GLN A 812 -30.62 0.63 -2.91
CA GLN A 812 -31.58 1.41 -3.71
C GLN A 812 -31.18 1.52 -5.20
N VAL A 813 -29.87 1.70 -5.49
CA VAL A 813 -29.32 1.71 -6.86
C VAL A 813 -28.51 0.46 -7.22
N GLY A 814 -28.29 -0.44 -6.27
CA GLY A 814 -27.48 -1.65 -6.43
C GLY A 814 -25.97 -1.39 -6.46
N TYR A 815 -25.51 -0.27 -5.91
CA TYR A 815 -24.08 0.07 -5.88
C TYR A 815 -23.36 -0.82 -4.86
N ILE A 816 -22.28 -1.46 -5.30
CA ILE A 816 -21.32 -2.16 -4.45
C ILE A 816 -19.92 -1.65 -4.82
N ARG A 817 -19.14 -1.22 -3.83
CA ARG A 817 -17.70 -1.00 -3.99
C ARG A 817 -16.95 -1.57 -2.80
N VAL A 818 -15.85 -2.27 -3.05
CA VAL A 818 -15.01 -2.87 -2.01
C VAL A 818 -13.56 -2.47 -2.24
N ARG A 819 -12.92 -1.93 -1.20
CA ARG A 819 -11.51 -1.53 -1.18
C ARG A 819 -10.75 -2.35 -0.14
N PHE A 820 -9.50 -2.67 -0.42
CA PHE A 820 -8.60 -3.37 0.50
C PHE A 820 -7.25 -2.67 0.58
N TYR A 821 -6.70 -2.58 1.79
CA TYR A 821 -5.47 -1.86 2.10
C TYR A 821 -4.47 -2.79 2.81
N GLU A 822 -3.20 -2.79 2.39
CA GLU A 822 -2.09 -3.43 3.10
C GLU A 822 -1.29 -2.32 3.80
N GLY A 823 -1.41 -2.24 5.13
CA GLY A 823 -1.04 -1.04 5.87
C GLY A 823 -1.71 0.21 5.28
N THR A 824 -0.93 1.24 4.97
CA THR A 824 -1.45 2.51 4.41
C THR A 824 -1.67 2.47 2.88
N SER A 825 -1.55 1.31 2.22
CA SER A 825 -1.53 1.21 0.76
C SER A 825 -2.76 0.50 0.22
N LEU A 826 -3.61 1.19 -0.56
CA LEU A 826 -4.69 0.58 -1.33
C LEU A 826 -4.10 -0.50 -2.25
N VAL A 827 -4.41 -1.77 -1.98
CA VAL A 827 -3.95 -2.92 -2.76
C VAL A 827 -4.97 -3.35 -3.80
N ALA A 828 -6.26 -3.36 -3.47
CA ALA A 828 -7.34 -3.71 -4.39
C ALA A 828 -8.54 -2.77 -4.24
N ASP A 829 -9.24 -2.57 -5.34
CA ASP A 829 -10.47 -1.77 -5.44
C ASP A 829 -11.34 -2.46 -6.51
N SER A 830 -12.61 -2.70 -6.22
CA SER A 830 -13.52 -3.29 -7.20
C SER A 830 -13.90 -2.32 -8.33
N GLY A 831 -13.74 -1.01 -8.10
CA GLY A 831 -14.51 0.01 -8.79
C GLY A 831 -16.00 -0.12 -8.46
N VAL A 832 -16.83 0.63 -9.20
CA VAL A 832 -18.29 0.54 -9.09
C VAL A 832 -18.76 -0.79 -9.69
N VAL A 833 -19.26 -1.69 -8.85
CA VAL A 833 -20.01 -2.89 -9.25
C VAL A 833 -21.50 -2.58 -9.06
N ILE A 834 -22.32 -2.91 -10.06
CA ILE A 834 -23.78 -2.77 -9.95
C ILE A 834 -24.42 -4.15 -9.88
N ASP A 835 -25.08 -4.47 -8.77
CA ASP A 835 -25.86 -5.69 -8.61
C ASP A 835 -27.12 -5.46 -7.76
N THR A 836 -28.16 -6.26 -8.01
CA THR A 836 -29.50 -6.07 -7.43
C THR A 836 -30.15 -7.38 -6.96
N SER A 837 -29.36 -8.44 -6.79
CA SER A 837 -29.80 -9.78 -6.37
C SER A 837 -30.35 -9.80 -4.94
N MET A 838 -29.73 -9.01 -4.05
CA MET A 838 -30.18 -8.71 -2.70
C MET A 838 -30.17 -7.17 -2.57
N ARG A 839 -31.09 -6.59 -1.80
CA ARG A 839 -31.27 -5.13 -1.68
C ARG A 839 -31.29 -4.72 -0.21
N GLY A 840 -30.17 -4.99 0.44
CA GLY A 840 -30.00 -4.82 1.88
C GLY A 840 -30.07 -6.17 2.60
N GLY A 841 -30.11 -6.11 3.92
CA GLY A 841 -30.06 -7.27 4.81
C GLY A 841 -28.89 -7.17 5.79
N ARG A 842 -28.51 -8.31 6.39
CA ARG A 842 -27.60 -8.37 7.54
C ARG A 842 -26.12 -8.46 7.13
N LEU A 843 -25.24 -8.19 8.09
CA LEU A 843 -23.77 -8.25 7.98
C LEU A 843 -23.20 -9.45 8.73
N GLY A 844 -21.97 -9.86 8.40
CA GLY A 844 -21.29 -10.94 9.12
C GLY A 844 -19.92 -11.29 8.56
N VAL A 845 -19.27 -12.27 9.19
CA VAL A 845 -17.96 -12.83 8.79
C VAL A 845 -18.12 -14.23 8.18
N PHE A 846 -17.14 -14.67 7.37
CA PHE A 846 -17.18 -15.93 6.63
C PHE A 846 -15.82 -16.66 6.67
N CYS A 847 -15.86 -17.95 7.03
CA CYS A 847 -14.72 -18.87 6.93
C CYS A 847 -15.09 -20.11 6.11
N PHE A 848 -14.08 -20.73 5.49
CA PHE A 848 -14.19 -22.05 4.88
C PHE A 848 -12.79 -22.69 4.83
N SER A 849 -12.55 -23.71 5.66
CA SER A 849 -11.31 -24.49 5.72
C SER A 849 -10.05 -23.71 6.12
N GLN A 850 -10.20 -22.58 6.81
CA GLN A 850 -9.09 -21.78 7.32
C GLN A 850 -9.28 -21.51 8.82
N GLU A 851 -8.22 -21.74 9.59
CA GLU A 851 -8.16 -21.55 11.05
C GLU A 851 -7.43 -20.26 11.43
N ASN A 852 -7.61 -19.81 12.68
CA ASN A 852 -6.92 -18.67 13.30
C ASN A 852 -7.08 -17.36 12.51
N ILE A 853 -8.31 -17.07 12.10
CA ILE A 853 -8.69 -15.83 11.42
C ILE A 853 -9.14 -14.81 12.47
N ILE A 854 -8.69 -13.56 12.32
CA ILE A 854 -9.11 -12.42 13.13
C ILE A 854 -9.80 -11.39 12.21
N TRP A 855 -11.00 -10.96 12.60
CA TRP A 855 -11.71 -9.81 12.04
C TRP A 855 -11.80 -8.76 13.14
N SER A 856 -10.80 -7.88 13.19
CA SER A 856 -10.58 -6.89 14.23
C SER A 856 -11.15 -5.52 13.88
N ASN A 857 -11.47 -4.70 14.90
CA ASN A 857 -11.86 -3.30 14.73
C ASN A 857 -13.00 -3.14 13.69
N LEU A 858 -13.98 -4.04 13.75
CA LEU A 858 -15.20 -4.04 12.93
C LEU A 858 -15.97 -2.74 13.16
N ARG A 859 -16.43 -2.12 12.07
CA ARG A 859 -17.30 -0.93 12.09
C ARG A 859 -18.26 -1.00 10.92
N TYR A 860 -19.56 -1.01 11.19
CA TYR A 860 -20.56 -0.60 10.20
C TYR A 860 -20.92 0.89 10.40
N ARG A 861 -21.67 1.46 9.46
CA ARG A 861 -22.40 2.72 9.60
C ARG A 861 -23.61 2.71 8.66
N CYS A 862 -24.79 3.09 9.14
CA CYS A 862 -25.92 3.34 8.25
C CYS A 862 -25.57 4.49 7.29
N ASN A 863 -25.72 4.28 5.99
CA ASN A 863 -25.41 5.29 4.98
C ASN A 863 -26.11 5.02 3.65
N ASP A 864 -27.11 5.84 3.35
CA ASP A 864 -27.90 5.78 2.13
C ASP A 864 -27.53 6.87 1.11
N THR A 865 -26.57 7.73 1.45
CA THR A 865 -26.01 8.72 0.51
C THR A 865 -25.25 7.99 -0.60
N ILE A 866 -25.75 8.09 -1.83
CA ILE A 866 -25.17 7.46 -3.01
C ILE A 866 -23.83 8.13 -3.37
N PRO A 867 -22.70 7.40 -3.45
CA PRO A 867 -21.40 7.97 -3.79
C PRO A 867 -21.34 8.67 -5.16
N GLU A 868 -20.60 9.77 -5.25
CA GLU A 868 -20.51 10.61 -6.47
C GLU A 868 -20.06 9.84 -7.73
N ASP A 869 -19.20 8.83 -7.57
CA ASP A 869 -18.68 8.03 -8.69
C ASP A 869 -19.75 7.12 -9.34
N TYR A 870 -20.89 6.90 -8.69
CA TYR A 870 -22.07 6.29 -9.31
C TYR A 870 -22.57 7.11 -10.50
N GLU A 871 -22.64 8.45 -10.38
CA GLU A 871 -23.11 9.32 -11.46
C GLU A 871 -22.12 9.37 -12.63
N GLU A 872 -20.81 9.37 -12.34
CA GLU A 872 -19.78 9.24 -13.38
C GLU A 872 -19.88 7.90 -14.12
N TYR A 873 -20.02 6.79 -13.37
CA TYR A 873 -20.20 5.46 -13.93
C TYR A 873 -21.48 5.36 -14.77
N ARG A 874 -22.60 5.92 -14.28
CA ARG A 874 -23.90 5.91 -14.96
C ARG A 874 -23.86 6.74 -16.25
N ALA A 875 -23.20 7.90 -16.24
CA ALA A 875 -23.00 8.73 -17.42
C ALA A 875 -22.16 8.01 -18.50
N GLN A 876 -21.11 7.30 -18.10
CA GLN A 876 -20.28 6.50 -19.02
C GLN A 876 -21.09 5.38 -19.68
N HIS A 877 -21.89 4.63 -18.91
CA HIS A 877 -22.64 3.46 -19.41
C HIS A 877 -24.00 3.76 -20.05
N LEU A 878 -24.60 4.94 -19.82
CA LEU A 878 -25.79 5.40 -20.56
C LEU A 878 -25.46 5.96 -21.96
N SER A 879 -24.17 6.06 -22.31
CA SER A 879 -23.70 6.71 -23.55
C SER A 879 -23.17 5.73 -24.63
N SER A 880 -23.33 4.42 -24.42
CA SER A 880 -22.91 3.33 -25.33
C SER A 880 -24.08 2.65 -26.06
#